data_AF-A0A377GK86-F1
#
_entry.id   AF-A0A377GK86-F1
#
_cell.length_a   1.000
_cell.length_b   1.000
_cell.length_c   1.000
_cell.angle_alpha   90.00
_cell.angle_beta   90.00
_cell.angle_gamma   90.00
#
_symmetry.space_group_name_H-M   'P 1'
#
loop_
_entity.id
_entity.type
_entity.pdbx_description
1 polymer ?
#
loop_
_entity_poly.entity_id
_entity_poly.type
_entity_poly.pdbx_seq_one_letter_code
_entity_poly.pdbx_strand_id
1 'polypeptide(L)'
;MFKKNDSTIQGFTLKYTGTRFKYDDTSVHGMEALRKNFSEMGALAIRLQLSLAQFAALIEPVCEENYKENSTEHTAEGKNQLDLFGLSEELSTVLQDTKLLEQSSHYIVGKGKILNERSQPLKYPNTEGLRGGESIWDTIHFSVWQTGINLSSHLSKQGFLYLCHPKGVDAQQYYLITQELDKGEFEIIADHDKKIIKTHSGMVIETATIPSNTKIDLDPEHTQTYQENGFVINVNDNAAPMGWIIKEDNKKLVQPEYAEDVIRLIRISKSGFRRLPEDQGKLLMLGLMKGNEHILHTQNRSFNAMDILLEILETEYGFDPGKLMDSTVTKRVFDQMQKDAKEKDIVDDLLTINLAFEMIQPLKTTLAQSARHRLLKQLTNSYTANQNTLKAVIYAFDLQKKNGSPALHLNQEIPISIDEGLIDVRINGRLTNPDLNNPKNAASLLSIAILVSEQMIIEQLLRDAVHYGEEHPNAQALKAILKDDKLFLKIREQASHLPGNESGPTLGLQFSYCEEIVAQLREKLGTKHLIEVIHQLENGEPIDVAPNAVAALKELFNVGEILQQLEQTSGRKANSRGINGGLSVVIQKLAPSLYNELSSKIHSDSSNNPLMPIESSKDETSIEACPFLSGRLRHQAVKNPHLPKEVEQHEEKKEKTAESWCGFFTKIVVTTGVAAASIYLGSQII
;
A
#
# COMPACT_ATOMS: atom_id res chain seq x y z
N MET A 1 19.40 29.26 -19.58
CA MET A 1 20.28 28.09 -19.36
C MET A 1 20.81 28.15 -17.92
N PHE A 2 19.96 27.85 -16.95
CA PHE A 2 20.37 27.80 -15.53
C PHE A 2 20.82 26.38 -15.18
N LYS A 3 21.88 26.30 -14.37
CA LYS A 3 22.48 25.06 -13.89
C LYS A 3 21.40 24.17 -13.28
N LYS A 4 21.24 22.96 -13.81
CA LYS A 4 20.69 21.82 -13.07
C LYS A 4 21.48 21.71 -11.77
N ASN A 5 20.92 22.19 -10.68
CA ASN A 5 21.29 21.62 -9.40
C ASN A 5 20.67 20.21 -9.40
N ASP A 6 21.52 19.19 -9.42
CA ASP A 6 21.18 17.85 -8.94
C ASP A 6 20.87 17.92 -7.43
N SER A 7 19.90 18.75 -7.03
CA SER A 7 19.26 18.60 -5.74
C SER A 7 18.37 17.37 -5.88
N THR A 8 18.86 16.24 -5.38
CA THR A 8 18.00 15.12 -5.00
C THR A 8 16.82 15.72 -4.23
N ILE A 9 15.63 15.72 -4.83
CA ILE A 9 14.42 16.21 -4.20
C ILE A 9 14.26 15.41 -2.90
N GLN A 10 14.45 16.06 -1.75
CA GLN A 10 14.15 15.46 -0.46
C GLN A 10 12.63 15.35 -0.36
N GLY A 11 12.08 14.19 -0.72
CA GLY A 11 10.63 14.00 -0.73
C GLY A 11 10.00 14.17 0.65
N PHE A 12 8.76 14.64 0.68
CA PHE A 12 7.99 14.82 1.90
C PHE A 12 7.51 13.47 2.44
N THR A 13 8.00 13.10 3.63
CA THR A 13 7.55 11.87 4.31
C THR A 13 6.19 12.11 4.96
N LEU A 14 5.18 11.40 4.48
CA LEU A 14 3.84 11.37 5.05
C LEU A 14 3.89 10.61 6.38
N LYS A 15 3.41 11.29 7.42
CA LYS A 15 3.34 10.82 8.80
C LYS A 15 2.00 11.16 9.42
N TYR A 16 1.35 10.16 10.00
CA TYR A 16 0.18 10.34 10.85
C TYR A 16 0.64 10.70 12.28
N THR A 17 0.12 11.82 12.80
CA THR A 17 0.53 12.37 14.11
C THR A 17 -0.48 12.10 15.22
N GLY A 18 -1.56 11.37 14.93
CA GLY A 18 -2.58 11.03 15.93
C GLY A 18 -3.80 11.95 15.91
N THR A 19 -4.05 12.63 14.79
CA THR A 19 -5.19 13.53 14.66
C THR A 19 -6.50 12.76 14.52
N ARG A 20 -7.51 13.13 15.32
CA ARG A 20 -8.89 12.66 15.10
C ARG A 20 -9.61 13.61 14.16
N PHE A 21 -10.17 13.10 13.06
CA PHE A 21 -10.81 13.91 12.02
C PHE A 21 -12.20 14.47 12.39
N LYS A 22 -12.68 14.19 13.60
CA LYS A 22 -13.89 14.79 14.15
C LYS A 22 -13.73 16.27 14.50
N TYR A 23 -12.49 16.71 14.74
CA TYR A 23 -12.21 18.07 15.22
C TYR A 23 -11.68 18.94 14.08
N ASP A 24 -12.16 20.18 14.01
CA ASP A 24 -11.57 21.18 13.14
C ASP A 24 -10.24 21.64 13.72
N ASP A 25 -9.22 21.64 12.89
CA ASP A 25 -7.94 22.24 13.22
C ASP A 25 -7.70 23.46 12.32
N THR A 26 -7.87 24.64 12.89
CA THR A 26 -7.63 25.92 12.23
C THR A 26 -6.31 26.57 12.68
N SER A 27 -5.42 25.81 13.34
CA SER A 27 -4.18 26.34 13.91
C SER A 27 -3.09 26.63 12.87
N VAL A 28 -3.21 26.05 11.67
CA VAL A 28 -2.28 26.20 10.55
C VAL A 28 -3.02 26.67 9.31
N HIS A 29 -2.31 27.38 8.41
CA HIS A 29 -2.87 27.97 7.19
C HIS A 29 -1.96 27.69 5.98
N GLY A 30 -2.46 27.96 4.77
CA GLY A 30 -1.66 27.88 3.56
C GLY A 30 -1.04 26.50 3.34
N MET A 31 0.21 26.47 2.93
CA MET A 31 0.92 25.21 2.64
C MET A 31 1.12 24.34 3.87
N GLU A 32 1.28 24.92 5.06
CA GLU A 32 1.40 24.17 6.32
C GLU A 32 0.12 23.39 6.63
N ALA A 33 -1.05 23.99 6.39
CA ALA A 33 -2.34 23.31 6.54
C ALA A 33 -2.50 22.15 5.55
N LEU A 34 -2.13 22.37 4.28
CA LEU A 34 -2.18 21.31 3.29
C LEU A 34 -1.24 20.16 3.65
N ARG A 35 0.04 20.46 3.97
CA ARG A 35 1.04 19.47 4.37
C ARG A 35 0.54 18.63 5.54
N LYS A 36 0.00 19.26 6.57
CA LYS A 36 -0.57 18.57 7.74
C LYS A 36 -1.74 17.67 7.34
N ASN A 37 -2.78 18.21 6.72
CA ASN A 37 -4.01 17.46 6.41
C ASN A 37 -3.74 16.32 5.41
N PHE A 38 -2.92 16.59 4.40
CA PHE A 38 -2.51 15.59 3.42
C PHE A 38 -1.60 14.53 4.06
N SER A 39 -0.69 14.91 4.96
CA SER A 39 0.15 13.97 5.69
C SER A 39 -0.68 12.99 6.52
N GLU A 40 -1.65 13.49 7.30
CA GLU A 40 -2.49 12.64 8.14
C GLU A 40 -3.29 11.63 7.32
N MET A 41 -3.99 12.07 6.26
CA MET A 41 -4.80 11.15 5.43
C MET A 41 -3.95 10.30 4.48
N GLY A 42 -2.96 10.91 3.85
CA GLY A 42 -2.06 10.25 2.90
C GLY A 42 -1.22 9.15 3.56
N ALA A 43 -0.77 9.36 4.80
CA ALA A 43 -0.11 8.31 5.58
C ALA A 43 -1.05 7.11 5.78
N LEU A 44 -2.27 7.33 6.29
CA LEU A 44 -3.24 6.24 6.51
C LEU A 44 -3.55 5.47 5.21
N ALA A 45 -3.78 6.18 4.09
CA ALA A 45 -4.09 5.56 2.80
C ALA A 45 -2.93 4.69 2.28
N ILE A 46 -1.71 5.21 2.29
CA ILE A 46 -0.54 4.50 1.75
C ILE A 46 -0.17 3.33 2.63
N ARG A 47 -0.17 3.50 3.95
CA ARG A 47 0.18 2.42 4.89
C ARG A 47 -0.82 1.27 4.77
N LEU A 48 -2.12 1.58 4.73
CA LEU A 48 -3.15 0.56 4.56
C LEU A 48 -2.97 -0.19 3.23
N GLN A 49 -2.77 0.51 2.12
CA GLN A 49 -2.54 -0.13 0.82
C GLN A 49 -1.32 -1.05 0.83
N LEU A 50 -0.21 -0.60 1.40
CA LEU A 50 1.03 -1.40 1.47
C LEU A 50 0.86 -2.64 2.35
N SER A 51 0.13 -2.53 3.48
CA SER A 51 -0.19 -3.67 4.32
C SER A 51 -1.05 -4.69 3.57
N LEU A 52 -2.06 -4.24 2.83
CA LEU A 52 -2.91 -5.12 2.00
C LEU A 52 -2.11 -5.77 0.87
N ALA A 53 -1.26 -5.01 0.18
CA ALA A 53 -0.38 -5.53 -0.87
C ALA A 53 0.64 -6.55 -0.33
N GLN A 54 1.20 -6.32 0.87
CA GLN A 54 2.08 -7.30 1.52
C GLN A 54 1.35 -8.62 1.78
N PHE A 55 0.09 -8.57 2.23
CA PHE A 55 -0.70 -9.79 2.46
C PHE A 55 -0.81 -10.60 1.17
N ALA A 56 -1.21 -9.97 0.07
CA ALA A 56 -1.38 -10.68 -1.20
C ALA A 56 -0.03 -11.19 -1.75
N ALA A 57 1.02 -10.39 -1.67
CA ALA A 57 2.37 -10.81 -2.05
C ALA A 57 2.97 -11.94 -1.19
N LEU A 58 2.37 -12.25 -0.03
CA LEU A 58 2.73 -13.39 0.80
C LEU A 58 1.88 -14.63 0.51
N ILE A 59 0.58 -14.46 0.22
CA ILE A 59 -0.36 -15.55 -0.04
C ILE A 59 -0.28 -16.07 -1.48
N GLU A 60 -0.24 -15.19 -2.48
CA GLU A 60 -0.31 -15.61 -3.89
C GLU A 60 0.83 -16.53 -4.32
N PRO A 61 2.11 -16.30 -3.92
CA PRO A 61 3.19 -17.24 -4.24
C PRO A 61 3.04 -18.62 -3.61
N VAL A 62 2.12 -18.81 -2.65
CA VAL A 62 1.75 -20.12 -2.11
C VAL A 62 0.87 -20.90 -3.08
N CYS A 63 0.10 -20.20 -3.92
CA CYS A 63 -0.90 -20.80 -4.80
C CYS A 63 -0.49 -20.76 -6.29
N GLU A 64 0.49 -19.93 -6.66
CA GLU A 64 0.93 -19.74 -8.04
C GLU A 64 2.45 -19.84 -8.21
N GLU A 65 2.90 -20.79 -9.03
CA GLU A 65 4.33 -20.96 -9.35
C GLU A 65 4.88 -19.76 -10.15
N ASN A 66 4.10 -19.27 -11.12
CA ASN A 66 4.48 -18.15 -12.00
C ASN A 66 4.13 -16.77 -11.43
N TYR A 67 4.06 -16.61 -10.09
CA TYR A 67 3.76 -15.31 -9.46
C TYR A 67 4.67 -14.18 -9.96
N LYS A 68 5.92 -14.49 -10.35
CA LYS A 68 6.82 -13.47 -10.92
C LYS A 68 6.26 -12.81 -12.19
N GLU A 69 5.49 -13.54 -12.98
CA GLU A 69 4.88 -13.08 -14.23
C GLU A 69 3.52 -12.39 -13.98
N ASN A 70 2.84 -12.75 -12.90
CA ASN A 70 1.51 -12.27 -12.52
C ASN A 70 1.46 -11.63 -11.11
N SER A 71 2.54 -10.95 -10.72
CA SER A 71 2.65 -10.30 -9.41
C SER A 71 1.52 -9.31 -9.15
N THR A 72 1.06 -9.23 -7.89
CA THR A 72 0.13 -8.19 -7.36
C THR A 72 0.52 -6.75 -7.65
N GLU A 73 1.72 -6.54 -8.17
CA GLU A 73 2.27 -5.24 -8.52
C GLU A 73 2.10 -4.83 -9.99
N HIS A 74 1.61 -5.73 -10.85
CA HIS A 74 1.31 -5.40 -12.25
C HIS A 74 0.10 -4.47 -12.33
N THR A 75 0.11 -3.61 -13.35
CA THR A 75 -1.04 -2.74 -13.64
C THR A 75 -2.21 -3.60 -14.05
N ALA A 76 -3.29 -3.56 -13.28
CA ALA A 76 -4.50 -4.28 -13.62
C ALA A 76 -5.58 -3.35 -14.20
N GLU A 77 -6.51 -3.90 -14.97
CA GLU A 77 -7.58 -3.14 -15.60
C GLU A 77 -8.63 -2.65 -14.59
N GLY A 78 -8.57 -3.13 -13.35
CA GLY A 78 -9.63 -2.89 -12.38
C GLY A 78 -10.97 -3.47 -12.81
N LYS A 79 -11.96 -3.35 -11.91
CA LYS A 79 -13.23 -4.12 -11.92
C LYS A 79 -13.05 -5.54 -11.39
N ASN A 80 -14.07 -6.35 -11.64
CA ASN A 80 -14.12 -7.80 -11.52
C ASN A 80 -13.23 -8.46 -12.59
N GLN A 81 -11.93 -8.48 -12.37
CA GLN A 81 -11.04 -9.27 -13.23
C GLN A 81 -11.18 -10.73 -12.81
N LEU A 82 -12.05 -11.46 -13.51
CA LEU A 82 -12.33 -12.88 -13.25
C LEU A 82 -11.10 -13.78 -13.47
N ASP A 83 -10.14 -13.31 -14.26
CA ASP A 83 -8.86 -13.94 -14.55
C ASP A 83 -7.81 -13.78 -13.45
N LEU A 84 -8.11 -13.05 -12.36
CA LEU A 84 -7.18 -12.84 -11.24
C LEU A 84 -6.87 -14.09 -10.43
N PHE A 85 -7.80 -15.05 -10.43
CA PHE A 85 -7.61 -16.35 -9.82
C PHE A 85 -7.75 -17.33 -10.97
N GLY A 86 -6.63 -17.65 -11.63
CA GLY A 86 -6.62 -18.47 -12.84
C GLY A 86 -7.32 -19.81 -12.63
N LEU A 87 -8.59 -19.89 -13.02
CA LEU A 87 -9.38 -21.10 -13.05
C LEU A 87 -9.33 -21.64 -14.47
N SER A 88 -8.29 -22.43 -14.79
CA SER A 88 -8.34 -23.29 -15.97
C SER A 88 -9.39 -24.39 -15.71
N GLU A 89 -10.20 -24.72 -16.70
CA GLU A 89 -11.28 -25.72 -16.57
C GLU A 89 -10.75 -27.16 -16.44
N GLU A 90 -9.44 -27.40 -16.63
CA GLU A 90 -8.78 -28.71 -16.55
C GLU A 90 -7.86 -28.88 -15.32
N LEU A 91 -8.26 -28.34 -14.16
CA LEU A 91 -7.47 -28.46 -12.92
C LEU A 91 -7.82 -29.72 -12.11
N SER A 92 -6.82 -30.33 -11.47
CA SER A 92 -7.04 -31.42 -10.50
C SER A 92 -7.82 -30.91 -9.28
N THR A 93 -8.46 -31.81 -8.52
CA THR A 93 -9.22 -31.44 -7.32
C THR A 93 -8.36 -30.68 -6.30
N VAL A 94 -7.09 -31.06 -6.15
CA VAL A 94 -6.16 -30.38 -5.24
C VAL A 94 -5.94 -28.93 -5.65
N LEU A 95 -5.70 -28.70 -6.95
CA LEU A 95 -5.51 -27.35 -7.49
C LEU A 95 -6.77 -26.51 -7.41
N GLN A 96 -7.94 -27.09 -7.71
CA GLN A 96 -9.24 -26.42 -7.59
C GLN A 96 -9.49 -25.95 -6.15
N ASP A 97 -9.28 -26.85 -5.18
CA ASP A 97 -9.40 -26.54 -3.75
C ASP A 97 -8.39 -25.45 -3.33
N THR A 98 -7.14 -25.52 -3.79
CA THR A 98 -6.12 -24.49 -3.51
C THR A 98 -6.53 -23.13 -4.07
N LYS A 99 -7.11 -23.09 -5.27
CA LYS A 99 -7.62 -21.86 -5.89
C LYS A 99 -8.84 -21.29 -5.17
N LEU A 100 -9.76 -22.15 -4.73
CA LEU A 100 -10.86 -21.74 -3.85
C LEU A 100 -10.32 -21.08 -2.58
N LEU A 101 -9.37 -21.73 -1.91
CA LEU A 101 -8.73 -21.20 -0.70
C LEU A 101 -8.04 -19.85 -0.96
N GLU A 102 -7.34 -19.72 -2.10
CA GLU A 102 -6.72 -18.46 -2.53
C GLU A 102 -7.77 -17.36 -2.68
N GLN A 103 -8.84 -17.64 -3.42
CA GLN A 103 -9.94 -16.70 -3.67
C GLN A 103 -10.61 -16.27 -2.36
N SER A 104 -10.97 -17.23 -1.51
CA SER A 104 -11.58 -16.99 -0.20
C SER A 104 -10.67 -16.17 0.71
N SER A 105 -9.37 -16.45 0.74
CA SER A 105 -8.40 -15.71 1.56
C SER A 105 -8.30 -14.23 1.16
N HIS A 106 -8.46 -13.94 -0.14
CA HIS A 106 -8.37 -12.59 -0.68
C HIS A 106 -9.68 -11.80 -0.57
N TYR A 107 -10.80 -12.41 -0.19
CA TYR A 107 -12.09 -11.74 -0.07
C TYR A 107 -12.02 -10.47 0.81
N ILE A 108 -11.37 -10.56 1.97
CA ILE A 108 -11.25 -9.46 2.95
C ILE A 108 -10.27 -8.35 2.55
N VAL A 109 -9.32 -8.63 1.66
CA VAL A 109 -8.32 -7.66 1.18
C VAL A 109 -8.57 -7.15 -0.23
N GLY A 110 -9.36 -7.87 -1.03
CA GLY A 110 -9.76 -7.57 -2.40
C GLY A 110 -8.60 -7.56 -3.38
N LYS A 111 -8.13 -8.73 -3.84
CA LYS A 111 -7.01 -8.89 -4.80
C LYS A 111 -7.12 -7.95 -6.00
N GLY A 112 -8.32 -7.87 -6.62
CA GLY A 112 -8.57 -6.95 -7.72
C GLY A 112 -8.32 -5.49 -7.38
N LYS A 113 -8.52 -5.04 -6.14
CA LYS A 113 -8.20 -3.68 -5.69
C LYS A 113 -6.72 -3.46 -5.37
N ILE A 114 -6.05 -4.48 -4.85
CA ILE A 114 -4.59 -4.44 -4.65
C ILE A 114 -3.90 -4.21 -6.01
N LEU A 115 -4.43 -4.86 -7.03
CA LEU A 115 -4.01 -4.81 -8.43
C LEU A 115 -4.56 -3.58 -9.20
N ASN A 116 -5.74 -3.07 -8.83
CA ASN A 116 -6.37 -1.88 -9.42
C ASN A 116 -5.69 -0.61 -8.91
N GLU A 117 -4.60 -0.30 -9.61
CA GLU A 117 -3.92 0.98 -9.67
C GLU A 117 -3.33 1.52 -8.36
N ARG A 118 -2.02 1.25 -8.22
CA ARG A 118 -1.06 2.07 -7.47
C ARG A 118 -1.40 3.57 -7.55
N SER A 119 -2.09 4.01 -6.50
CA SER A 119 -2.30 5.39 -6.13
C SER A 119 -3.32 6.17 -6.92
N GLN A 120 -4.26 5.64 -7.75
CA GLN A 120 -5.22 6.45 -8.55
C GLN A 120 -6.70 6.40 -8.11
N PRO A 121 -7.56 7.36 -8.52
CA PRO A 121 -9.00 7.27 -8.25
C PRO A 121 -9.58 6.05 -8.96
N LEU A 122 -10.39 5.25 -8.26
CA LEU A 122 -11.05 4.08 -8.83
C LEU A 122 -11.89 4.49 -10.05
N LYS A 123 -11.49 4.03 -11.24
CA LYS A 123 -12.25 4.26 -12.48
C LYS A 123 -13.53 3.44 -12.53
N TYR A 124 -13.54 2.27 -11.89
CA TYR A 124 -14.68 1.37 -11.88
C TYR A 124 -14.89 0.75 -10.50
N PRO A 125 -16.15 0.73 -10.00
CA PRO A 125 -16.48 0.04 -8.76
C PRO A 125 -16.32 -1.47 -8.94
N ASN A 126 -16.00 -2.16 -7.86
CA ASN A 126 -16.08 -3.61 -7.78
C ASN A 126 -17.56 -4.03 -7.73
N THR A 127 -17.94 -4.98 -8.57
CA THR A 127 -19.32 -5.47 -8.73
C THR A 127 -19.49 -6.93 -8.26
N GLU A 128 -18.40 -7.63 -7.93
CA GLU A 128 -18.41 -9.03 -7.43
C GLU A 128 -18.38 -9.15 -5.90
N GLY A 129 -18.37 -8.02 -5.20
CA GLY A 129 -18.40 -8.02 -3.74
C GLY A 129 -17.12 -8.50 -3.07
N LEU A 130 -15.97 -8.46 -3.76
CA LEU A 130 -14.64 -8.61 -3.14
C LEU A 130 -14.37 -7.42 -2.18
N ARG A 131 -14.68 -7.59 -0.89
CA ARG A 131 -14.80 -6.49 0.09
C ARG A 131 -13.52 -5.78 0.51
N GLY A 132 -12.39 -6.05 -0.12
CA GLY A 132 -11.08 -5.46 0.17
C GLY A 132 -11.08 -4.00 0.58
N GLY A 133 -11.05 -3.76 1.90
CA GLY A 133 -11.15 -2.42 2.49
C GLY A 133 -12.21 -1.53 1.84
N GLU A 134 -13.28 -2.12 1.29
CA GLU A 134 -14.27 -1.43 0.50
C GLU A 134 -14.88 -0.32 1.32
N SER A 135 -14.89 0.87 0.74
CA SER A 135 -15.24 2.11 1.43
C SER A 135 -14.14 2.69 2.33
N ILE A 136 -13.30 1.92 3.03
CA ILE A 136 -12.30 2.54 3.94
C ILE A 136 -11.14 3.14 3.15
N TRP A 137 -10.40 2.31 2.41
CA TRP A 137 -9.29 2.82 1.61
C TRP A 137 -9.82 3.81 0.57
N ASP A 138 -10.92 3.49 -0.09
CA ASP A 138 -11.56 4.36 -1.09
C ASP A 138 -11.91 5.74 -0.50
N THR A 139 -12.50 5.79 0.70
CA THR A 139 -12.90 7.06 1.35
C THR A 139 -11.69 7.88 1.77
N ILE A 140 -10.65 7.27 2.35
CA ILE A 140 -9.43 7.97 2.75
C ILE A 140 -8.62 8.41 1.51
N HIS A 141 -8.51 7.54 0.51
CA HIS A 141 -7.75 7.81 -0.70
C HIS A 141 -8.44 8.81 -1.62
N PHE A 142 -9.77 8.87 -1.61
CA PHE A 142 -10.55 9.85 -2.36
C PHE A 142 -10.14 11.29 -2.01
N SER A 143 -9.97 11.63 -0.72
CA SER A 143 -9.59 12.99 -0.32
C SER A 143 -8.17 13.38 -0.75
N VAL A 144 -7.25 12.41 -0.74
CA VAL A 144 -5.89 12.58 -1.25
C VAL A 144 -5.91 12.99 -2.74
N TRP A 145 -6.84 12.46 -3.53
CA TRP A 145 -7.00 12.84 -4.93
C TRP A 145 -7.80 14.10 -5.18
N GLN A 146 -8.72 14.44 -4.27
CA GLN A 146 -9.48 15.68 -4.36
C GLN A 146 -8.57 16.91 -4.40
N THR A 147 -7.37 16.88 -3.82
CA THR A 147 -6.42 18.00 -3.91
C THR A 147 -6.00 18.27 -5.36
N GLY A 148 -5.70 17.22 -6.14
CA GLY A 148 -5.37 17.34 -7.56
C GLY A 148 -6.58 17.65 -8.44
N ILE A 149 -7.72 16.99 -8.17
CA ILE A 149 -8.97 17.20 -8.94
C ILE A 149 -9.49 18.63 -8.77
N ASN A 150 -9.44 19.16 -7.55
CA ASN A 150 -9.99 20.48 -7.25
C ASN A 150 -9.02 21.62 -7.57
N LEU A 151 -7.75 21.33 -7.90
CA LEU A 151 -6.72 22.32 -8.19
C LEU A 151 -7.16 23.36 -9.23
N SER A 152 -7.70 22.90 -10.37
CA SER A 152 -8.24 23.77 -11.43
C SER A 152 -9.30 24.75 -10.88
N SER A 153 -10.25 24.24 -10.09
CA SER A 153 -11.34 25.04 -9.54
C SER A 153 -10.86 26.04 -8.48
N HIS A 154 -9.89 25.65 -7.63
CA HIS A 154 -9.34 26.52 -6.59
C HIS A 154 -8.43 27.58 -7.16
N LEU A 155 -7.62 27.28 -8.17
CA LEU A 155 -6.84 28.29 -8.89
C LEU A 155 -7.80 29.33 -9.51
N SER A 156 -8.82 28.88 -10.22
CA SER A 156 -9.80 29.78 -10.86
C SER A 156 -10.52 30.67 -9.84
N LYS A 157 -10.98 30.10 -8.71
CA LYS A 157 -11.63 30.84 -7.62
C LYS A 157 -10.70 31.85 -6.92
N GLN A 158 -9.39 31.63 -7.00
CA GLN A 158 -8.37 32.51 -6.41
C GLN A 158 -7.78 33.50 -7.44
N GLY A 159 -8.46 33.69 -8.58
CA GLY A 159 -8.12 34.71 -9.57
C GLY A 159 -6.97 34.33 -10.50
N PHE A 160 -6.69 33.04 -10.65
CA PHE A 160 -5.85 32.56 -11.76
C PHE A 160 -6.70 32.41 -13.01
N LEU A 161 -6.21 32.92 -14.14
CA LEU A 161 -6.88 32.86 -15.44
C LEU A 161 -6.03 32.05 -16.42
N TYR A 162 -6.69 31.18 -17.18
CA TYR A 162 -6.07 30.50 -18.30
C TYR A 162 -6.20 31.39 -19.55
N LEU A 163 -5.11 31.61 -20.26
CA LEU A 163 -5.08 32.34 -21.52
C LEU A 163 -5.08 31.33 -22.66
N CYS A 164 -6.18 31.26 -23.41
CA CYS A 164 -6.35 30.28 -24.48
C CYS A 164 -5.34 30.54 -25.60
N HIS A 165 -4.72 29.47 -26.11
CA HIS A 165 -3.81 29.59 -27.25
C HIS A 165 -4.55 30.12 -28.50
N PRO A 166 -4.18 31.27 -29.07
CA PRO A 166 -4.88 31.83 -30.22
C PRO A 166 -4.68 30.97 -31.49
N LYS A 167 -5.65 31.01 -32.40
CA LYS A 167 -5.56 30.30 -33.68
C LYS A 167 -4.46 30.91 -34.57
N GLY A 168 -3.66 30.07 -35.21
CA GLY A 168 -2.62 30.50 -36.14
C GLY A 168 -1.33 31.00 -35.50
N VAL A 169 -1.21 30.93 -34.17
CA VAL A 169 0.02 31.25 -33.45
C VAL A 169 1.01 30.09 -33.60
N ASP A 170 2.21 30.39 -34.08
CA ASP A 170 3.32 29.44 -34.17
C ASP A 170 4.28 29.53 -32.97
N ALA A 171 5.31 28.69 -32.95
CA ALA A 171 6.29 28.63 -31.88
C ALA A 171 7.04 29.96 -31.65
N GLN A 172 7.32 30.74 -32.70
CA GLN A 172 8.03 32.01 -32.58
C GLN A 172 7.11 33.07 -31.97
N GLN A 173 5.87 33.16 -32.44
CA GLN A 173 4.86 34.06 -31.90
C GLN A 173 4.51 33.73 -30.45
N TYR A 174 4.41 32.45 -30.11
CA TYR A 174 4.21 32.00 -28.73
C TYR A 174 5.32 32.49 -27.80
N TYR A 175 6.57 32.41 -28.24
CA TYR A 175 7.71 32.91 -27.46
C TYR A 175 7.65 34.43 -27.28
N LEU A 176 7.30 35.19 -28.31
CA LEU A 176 7.13 36.65 -28.23
C LEU A 176 6.01 37.03 -27.25
N ILE A 177 4.84 36.40 -27.37
CA ILE A 177 3.71 36.61 -26.45
C ILE A 177 4.12 36.28 -25.02
N THR A 178 4.85 35.18 -24.81
CA THR A 178 5.36 34.80 -23.48
C THR A 178 6.24 35.89 -22.88
N GLN A 179 7.14 36.51 -23.66
CA GLN A 179 7.98 37.61 -23.20
C GLN A 179 7.19 38.87 -22.85
N GLU A 180 6.18 39.21 -23.62
CA GLU A 180 5.30 40.36 -23.34
C GLU A 180 4.52 40.13 -22.04
N LEU A 181 3.98 38.91 -21.84
CA LEU A 181 3.28 38.53 -20.62
C LEU A 181 4.19 38.53 -19.39
N ASP A 182 5.43 38.03 -19.50
CA ASP A 182 6.41 37.98 -18.41
C ASP A 182 6.83 39.38 -17.94
N LYS A 183 6.95 40.34 -18.86
CA LYS A 183 7.24 41.74 -18.55
C LYS A 183 6.03 42.54 -18.04
N GLY A 184 4.84 41.94 -18.04
CA GLY A 184 3.60 42.64 -17.72
C GLY A 184 3.13 43.63 -18.80
N GLU A 185 3.60 43.46 -20.03
CA GLU A 185 3.27 44.32 -21.19
C GLU A 185 1.93 43.92 -21.82
N PHE A 186 0.88 43.89 -21.01
CA PHE A 186 -0.48 43.54 -21.44
C PHE A 186 -1.59 44.25 -20.66
N GLU A 187 -2.76 44.35 -21.27
CA GLU A 187 -3.97 44.88 -20.66
C GLU A 187 -5.04 43.80 -20.52
N ILE A 188 -5.73 43.79 -19.38
CA ILE A 188 -6.92 42.95 -19.15
C ILE A 188 -8.14 43.80 -19.48
N ILE A 189 -8.85 43.45 -20.54
CA ILE A 189 -10.03 44.18 -21.01
C ILE A 189 -11.26 43.32 -20.72
N ALA A 190 -12.29 43.91 -20.11
CA ALA A 190 -13.59 43.28 -19.98
C ALA A 190 -14.38 43.53 -21.28
N ASP A 191 -14.65 42.46 -22.02
CA ASP A 191 -15.46 42.46 -23.24
C ASP A 191 -16.75 41.66 -23.00
N HIS A 192 -17.84 42.36 -22.74
CA HIS A 192 -19.12 41.79 -22.32
C HIS A 192 -18.96 40.86 -21.08
N ASP A 193 -19.37 39.59 -21.20
CA ASP A 193 -19.30 38.58 -20.13
C ASP A 193 -17.93 37.87 -20.07
N LYS A 194 -16.95 38.28 -20.88
CA LYS A 194 -15.63 37.65 -20.98
C LYS A 194 -14.52 38.65 -20.71
N LYS A 195 -13.40 38.15 -20.19
CA LYS A 195 -12.15 38.92 -20.11
C LYS A 195 -11.26 38.51 -21.28
N ILE A 196 -10.58 39.48 -21.87
CA ILE A 196 -9.58 39.26 -22.92
C ILE A 196 -8.28 39.93 -22.49
N ILE A 197 -7.16 39.35 -22.92
CA ILE A 197 -5.84 39.94 -22.76
C ILE A 197 -5.42 40.54 -24.08
N LYS A 198 -5.00 41.81 -24.06
CA LYS A 198 -4.39 42.48 -25.19
C LYS A 198 -2.92 42.71 -24.90
N THR A 199 -2.04 42.07 -25.66
CA THR A 199 -0.59 42.22 -25.48
C THR A 199 -0.06 43.45 -26.24
N HIS A 200 1.19 43.86 -25.98
CA HIS A 200 1.81 45.01 -26.64
C HIS A 200 1.89 44.88 -28.16
N SER A 201 2.16 43.67 -28.67
CA SER A 201 2.12 43.36 -30.11
C SER A 201 0.72 43.42 -30.74
N GLY A 202 -0.33 43.65 -29.93
CA GLY A 202 -1.71 43.77 -30.38
C GLY A 202 -2.45 42.44 -30.47
N MET A 203 -1.87 41.34 -29.98
CA MET A 203 -2.55 40.04 -29.92
C MET A 203 -3.68 40.09 -28.90
N VAL A 204 -4.85 39.61 -29.30
CA VAL A 204 -6.02 39.47 -28.44
C VAL A 204 -6.19 38.01 -28.07
N ILE A 205 -6.14 37.72 -26.77
CA ILE A 205 -6.14 36.37 -26.23
C ILE A 205 -7.37 36.22 -25.34
N GLU A 206 -8.19 35.22 -25.64
CA GLU A 206 -9.36 34.89 -24.81
C GLU A 206 -8.92 34.31 -23.46
N THR A 207 -9.61 34.69 -22.39
CA THR A 207 -9.42 34.07 -21.08
C THR A 207 -10.48 33.01 -20.81
N ALA A 208 -10.11 32.02 -20.00
CA ALA A 208 -11.02 31.03 -19.47
C ALA A 208 -10.62 30.64 -18.03
N THR A 209 -11.48 29.86 -17.36
CA THR A 209 -11.10 29.15 -16.13
C THR A 209 -9.99 28.15 -16.41
N ILE A 210 -9.17 27.84 -15.42
CA ILE A 210 -8.14 26.79 -15.53
C ILE A 210 -8.82 25.49 -15.99
N PRO A 211 -8.35 24.83 -17.07
CA PRO A 211 -9.01 23.65 -17.63
C PRO A 211 -9.12 22.53 -16.59
N SER A 212 -10.28 21.87 -16.55
CA SER A 212 -10.44 20.65 -15.77
C SER A 212 -9.72 19.48 -16.44
N ASN A 213 -9.52 18.39 -15.70
CA ASN A 213 -8.82 17.20 -16.17
C ASN A 213 -9.44 16.54 -17.44
N THR A 214 -10.73 16.76 -17.71
CA THR A 214 -11.43 16.26 -18.91
C THR A 214 -11.13 17.07 -20.17
N LYS A 215 -10.59 18.29 -20.02
CA LYS A 215 -10.26 19.21 -21.12
C LYS A 215 -8.77 19.20 -21.48
N ILE A 216 -8.02 18.23 -20.96
CA ILE A 216 -6.57 18.09 -21.19
C ILE A 216 -6.31 16.72 -21.82
N ASP A 217 -5.82 16.74 -23.05
CA ASP A 217 -5.42 15.57 -23.83
C ASP A 217 -3.90 15.52 -24.02
N LEU A 218 -3.40 14.35 -24.42
CA LEU A 218 -1.97 14.04 -24.58
C LEU A 218 -1.72 13.65 -26.03
N ASP A 219 -0.77 14.33 -26.66
CA ASP A 219 -0.40 14.17 -28.07
C ASP A 219 1.11 13.95 -28.19
N PRO A 220 1.60 12.74 -27.90
CA PRO A 220 3.04 12.41 -27.95
C PRO A 220 3.61 12.45 -29.37
N GLU A 221 2.76 12.38 -30.39
CA GLU A 221 3.14 12.47 -31.80
C GLU A 221 3.23 13.91 -32.32
N HIS A 222 2.84 14.90 -31.50
CA HIS A 222 2.87 16.32 -31.84
C HIS A 222 2.08 16.66 -33.12
N THR A 223 0.94 15.99 -33.31
CA THR A 223 0.03 16.19 -34.46
C THR A 223 -0.85 17.44 -34.31
N GLN A 224 -1.17 17.81 -33.08
CA GLN A 224 -2.08 18.89 -32.69
C GLN A 224 -1.38 19.96 -31.84
N THR A 225 -0.18 19.68 -31.33
CA THR A 225 0.67 20.66 -30.63
C THR A 225 2.10 20.60 -31.12
N TYR A 226 2.73 21.76 -31.29
CA TYR A 226 4.16 21.86 -31.58
C TYR A 226 5.03 21.90 -30.30
N GLN A 227 4.40 21.93 -29.12
CA GLN A 227 5.09 22.05 -27.85
C GLN A 227 5.60 20.68 -27.36
N GLU A 228 6.84 20.63 -26.86
CA GLU A 228 7.48 19.40 -26.36
C GLU A 228 6.71 18.77 -25.18
N ASN A 229 5.90 19.54 -24.46
CA ASN A 229 5.08 19.05 -23.36
C ASN A 229 3.95 18.10 -23.81
N GLY A 230 3.61 18.09 -25.12
CA GLY A 230 2.60 17.21 -25.70
C GLY A 230 1.18 17.45 -25.19
N PHE A 231 0.89 18.59 -24.56
CA PHE A 231 -0.43 18.91 -24.03
C PHE A 231 -1.32 19.56 -25.08
N VAL A 232 -2.57 19.09 -25.15
CA VAL A 232 -3.64 19.67 -25.96
C VAL A 232 -4.78 20.07 -25.03
N ILE A 233 -5.21 21.32 -25.10
CA ILE A 233 -6.21 21.90 -24.18
C ILE A 233 -7.48 22.25 -24.95
N ASN A 234 -8.63 21.85 -24.40
CA ASN A 234 -9.94 21.99 -25.03
C ASN A 234 -10.93 22.78 -24.14
N VAL A 235 -10.74 24.10 -24.01
CA VAL A 235 -11.59 24.93 -23.12
C VAL A 235 -12.85 25.47 -23.81
N ASN A 236 -12.86 25.54 -25.15
CA ASN A 236 -13.95 26.12 -25.97
C ASN A 236 -14.36 25.21 -27.16
N ASP A 237 -14.35 23.89 -26.97
CA ASP A 237 -14.58 22.88 -28.04
C ASP A 237 -13.65 23.03 -29.24
N ASN A 238 -12.49 23.65 -29.01
CA ASN A 238 -11.40 23.80 -29.94
C ASN A 238 -10.16 23.24 -29.26
N ALA A 239 -9.64 22.14 -29.78
CA ALA A 239 -8.34 21.59 -29.37
C ALA A 239 -7.23 22.53 -29.84
N ALA A 240 -6.35 22.92 -28.93
CA ALA A 240 -5.23 23.80 -29.22
C ALA A 240 -4.00 23.42 -28.37
N PRO A 241 -2.79 23.86 -28.76
CA PRO A 241 -1.62 23.79 -27.88
C PRO A 241 -1.89 24.45 -26.53
N MET A 242 -1.10 24.13 -25.52
CA MET A 242 -1.24 24.75 -24.21
C MET A 242 -0.91 26.25 -24.28
N GLY A 243 -1.83 27.09 -23.82
CA GLY A 243 -1.59 28.52 -23.59
C GLY A 243 -0.95 28.84 -22.24
N TRP A 244 -1.29 29.98 -21.66
CA TRP A 244 -0.62 30.51 -20.46
C TRP A 244 -1.53 30.54 -19.23
N ILE A 245 -0.94 30.73 -18.05
CA ILE A 245 -1.68 30.98 -16.81
C ILE A 245 -1.17 32.31 -16.24
N ILE A 246 -2.09 33.23 -15.93
CA ILE A 246 -1.77 34.48 -15.25
C ILE A 246 -2.53 34.57 -13.92
N LYS A 247 -1.99 35.35 -12.99
CA LYS A 247 -2.69 35.77 -11.79
C LYS A 247 -3.24 37.18 -12.00
N GLU A 248 -4.56 37.33 -11.90
CA GLU A 248 -5.27 38.54 -12.32
C GLU A 248 -4.91 39.78 -11.48
N ASP A 249 -4.89 39.64 -10.15
CA ASP A 249 -4.73 40.77 -9.22
C ASP A 249 -3.34 41.41 -9.28
N ASN A 250 -2.29 40.61 -9.45
CA ASN A 250 -0.91 41.08 -9.53
C ASN A 250 -0.36 41.14 -10.96
N LYS A 251 -1.18 40.78 -11.97
CA LYS A 251 -0.82 40.73 -13.39
C LYS A 251 0.46 39.95 -13.70
N LYS A 252 0.79 38.94 -12.89
CA LYS A 252 1.97 38.10 -13.12
C LYS A 252 1.65 36.90 -14.00
N LEU A 253 2.54 36.62 -14.94
CA LEU A 253 2.58 35.36 -15.65
C LEU A 253 3.12 34.26 -14.73
N VAL A 254 2.39 33.15 -14.60
CA VAL A 254 2.96 31.92 -14.02
C VAL A 254 3.97 31.39 -15.02
N GLN A 255 5.22 31.25 -14.58
CA GLN A 255 6.31 30.80 -15.45
C GLN A 255 5.89 29.54 -16.23
N PRO A 256 6.17 29.46 -17.55
CA PRO A 256 5.67 28.38 -18.38
C PRO A 256 5.96 26.97 -17.83
N GLU A 257 7.14 26.76 -17.26
CA GLU A 257 7.53 25.48 -16.63
C GLU A 257 6.57 25.08 -15.49
N TYR A 258 6.18 26.02 -14.63
CA TYR A 258 5.24 25.79 -13.54
C TYR A 258 3.80 25.67 -14.03
N ALA A 259 3.41 26.44 -15.06
CA ALA A 259 2.11 26.30 -15.68
C ALA A 259 1.94 24.89 -16.27
N GLU A 260 2.97 24.36 -16.96
CA GLU A 260 2.99 22.99 -17.46
C GLU A 260 2.84 21.96 -16.34
N ASP A 261 3.53 22.13 -15.22
CA ASP A 261 3.39 21.26 -14.06
C ASP A 261 1.99 21.33 -13.41
N VAL A 262 1.34 22.50 -13.40
CA VAL A 262 -0.08 22.63 -12.98
C VAL A 262 -0.98 21.78 -13.87
N ILE A 263 -0.86 21.93 -15.19
CA ILE A 263 -1.66 21.16 -16.17
C ILE A 263 -1.37 19.66 -16.06
N ARG A 264 -0.10 19.29 -15.87
CA ARG A 264 0.34 17.91 -15.65
C ARG A 264 -0.30 17.30 -14.41
N LEU A 265 -0.29 17.98 -13.26
CA LEU A 265 -0.93 17.51 -12.03
C LEU A 265 -2.45 17.37 -12.19
N ILE A 266 -3.11 18.35 -12.82
CA ILE A 266 -4.55 18.26 -13.11
C ILE A 266 -4.82 17.04 -14.00
N ARG A 267 -4.00 16.79 -15.04
CA ARG A 267 -4.20 15.66 -15.95
C ARG A 267 -3.92 14.31 -15.29
N ILE A 268 -2.92 14.22 -14.42
CA ILE A 268 -2.61 13.01 -13.64
C ILE A 268 -3.74 12.67 -12.66
N SER A 269 -4.46 13.67 -12.15
CA SER A 269 -5.63 13.45 -11.29
C SER A 269 -6.82 12.77 -11.98
N LYS A 270 -6.80 12.66 -13.32
CA LYS A 270 -7.75 11.83 -14.07
C LYS A 270 -7.36 10.36 -13.92
N SER A 271 -8.31 9.54 -13.47
CA SER A 271 -8.14 8.08 -13.36
C SER A 271 -7.62 7.43 -14.64
N GLY A 272 -6.77 6.40 -14.52
CA GLY A 272 -6.30 5.58 -15.63
C GLY A 272 -4.94 5.98 -16.23
N PHE A 273 -4.10 6.75 -15.54
CA PHE A 273 -2.75 7.09 -16.03
C PHE A 273 -1.89 5.85 -16.31
N ARG A 274 -2.01 4.76 -15.53
CA ARG A 274 -1.21 3.54 -15.76
C ARG A 274 -1.65 2.73 -16.98
N ARG A 275 -2.80 3.08 -17.59
CA ARG A 275 -3.30 2.50 -18.83
C ARG A 275 -3.02 3.38 -20.04
N LEU A 276 -2.44 4.56 -19.82
CA LEU A 276 -2.01 5.38 -20.92
C LEU A 276 -0.93 4.60 -21.69
N PRO A 277 -0.93 4.69 -23.02
CA PRO A 277 0.23 4.30 -23.83
C PRO A 277 1.53 4.85 -23.22
N GLU A 278 2.62 4.08 -23.32
CA GLU A 278 3.88 4.38 -22.61
C GLU A 278 4.42 5.79 -22.91
N ASP A 279 4.30 6.23 -24.16
CA ASP A 279 4.61 7.55 -24.67
C ASP A 279 3.76 8.67 -24.02
N GLN A 280 2.45 8.48 -23.91
CA GLN A 280 1.55 9.39 -23.18
C GLN A 280 1.88 9.42 -21.68
N GLY A 281 2.19 8.26 -21.09
CA GLY A 281 2.64 8.15 -19.71
C GLY A 281 3.94 8.93 -19.47
N LYS A 282 4.90 8.88 -20.40
CA LYS A 282 6.17 9.61 -20.32
C LYS A 282 5.96 11.12 -20.22
N LEU A 283 5.06 11.70 -21.01
CA LEU A 283 4.75 13.15 -20.97
C LEU A 283 4.31 13.63 -19.58
N LEU A 284 3.55 12.79 -18.88
CA LEU A 284 3.08 13.05 -17.53
C LEU A 284 4.14 12.79 -16.45
N MET A 285 5.29 12.21 -16.81
CA MET A 285 6.40 11.91 -15.90
C MET A 285 7.60 12.87 -16.08
N LEU A 286 7.41 13.95 -16.84
CA LEU A 286 8.37 15.04 -17.04
C LEU A 286 8.25 16.14 -15.96
N GLY A 287 9.10 17.18 -16.05
CA GLY A 287 9.10 18.31 -15.12
C GLY A 287 9.46 17.90 -13.69
N LEU A 288 8.75 18.45 -12.70
CA LEU A 288 8.91 18.11 -11.28
C LEU A 288 8.56 16.64 -10.95
N MET A 289 7.95 15.91 -11.89
CA MET A 289 7.71 14.48 -11.76
C MET A 289 8.93 13.62 -12.13
N LYS A 290 9.99 14.17 -12.74
CA LYS A 290 11.20 13.46 -13.20
C LYS A 290 12.15 13.12 -12.04
N GLY A 291 12.81 11.96 -12.08
CA GLY A 291 13.81 11.57 -11.06
C GLY A 291 13.23 10.96 -9.79
N ASN A 292 11.91 10.77 -9.75
CA ASN A 292 11.16 10.20 -8.62
C ASN A 292 11.03 8.67 -8.67
N GLU A 293 11.91 7.99 -9.39
CA GLU A 293 11.94 6.53 -9.53
C GLU A 293 12.41 5.82 -8.25
N HIS A 294 13.03 6.56 -7.33
CA HIS A 294 13.53 6.08 -6.04
C HIS A 294 12.67 6.51 -4.84
N ILE A 295 11.47 7.06 -5.07
CA ILE A 295 10.61 7.56 -3.99
C ILE A 295 10.30 6.45 -2.99
N LEU A 296 10.59 6.76 -1.72
CA LEU A 296 10.45 5.85 -0.59
C LEU A 296 8.98 5.58 -0.30
N HIS A 297 8.67 4.42 0.27
CA HIS A 297 7.34 4.00 0.73
C HIS A 297 6.64 5.00 1.69
N THR A 298 7.38 5.95 2.27
CA THR A 298 6.86 7.00 3.12
C THR A 298 6.40 8.25 2.38
N GLN A 299 6.68 8.33 1.08
CA GLN A 299 6.50 9.53 0.26
C GLN A 299 5.51 9.23 -0.88
N ASN A 300 4.70 10.22 -1.25
CA ASN A 300 3.82 10.12 -2.41
C ASN A 300 4.46 10.92 -3.57
N ARG A 301 4.67 10.27 -4.71
CA ARG A 301 5.32 10.89 -5.88
C ARG A 301 4.59 12.14 -6.36
N SER A 302 3.30 12.00 -6.56
CA SER A 302 2.45 13.10 -7.03
C SER A 302 2.39 14.20 -5.99
N PHE A 303 2.36 13.85 -4.70
CA PHE A 303 2.40 14.82 -3.63
C PHE A 303 3.73 15.58 -3.58
N ASN A 304 4.89 14.93 -3.73
CA ASN A 304 6.18 15.63 -3.68
C ASN A 304 6.31 16.69 -4.78
N ALA A 305 5.88 16.38 -6.00
CA ALA A 305 5.86 17.35 -7.09
C ALA A 305 4.82 18.46 -6.86
N MET A 306 3.63 18.08 -6.36
CA MET A 306 2.60 19.03 -5.98
C MET A 306 3.06 19.95 -4.84
N ASP A 307 3.78 19.43 -3.85
CA ASP A 307 4.24 20.17 -2.68
C ASP A 307 5.17 21.32 -3.09
N ILE A 308 6.17 21.01 -3.94
CA ILE A 308 7.09 22.02 -4.50
C ILE A 308 6.33 23.05 -5.33
N LEU A 309 5.45 22.60 -6.24
CA LEU A 309 4.71 23.50 -7.11
C LEU A 309 3.79 24.43 -6.32
N LEU A 310 3.07 23.90 -5.35
CA LEU A 310 2.12 24.67 -4.54
C LEU A 310 2.82 25.68 -3.64
N GLU A 311 4.00 25.36 -3.10
CA GLU A 311 4.83 26.29 -2.33
C GLU A 311 5.32 27.46 -3.21
N ILE A 312 5.68 27.19 -4.47
CA ILE A 312 6.00 28.24 -5.46
C ILE A 312 4.76 29.09 -5.75
N LEU A 313 3.61 28.47 -6.01
CA LEU A 313 2.36 29.18 -6.29
C LEU A 313 1.91 30.06 -5.12
N GLU A 314 2.09 29.60 -3.89
CA GLU A 314 1.81 30.39 -2.69
C GLU A 314 2.79 31.58 -2.57
N THR A 315 4.09 31.31 -2.62
CA THR A 315 5.12 32.32 -2.35
C THR A 315 5.20 33.40 -3.44
N GLU A 316 5.10 33.02 -4.72
CA GLU A 316 5.32 33.94 -5.84
C GLU A 316 4.04 34.58 -6.38
N TYR A 317 2.91 33.87 -6.26
CA TYR A 317 1.63 34.23 -6.90
C TYR A 317 0.46 34.38 -5.93
N GLY A 318 0.65 34.11 -4.63
CA GLY A 318 -0.38 34.31 -3.60
C GLY A 318 -1.52 33.29 -3.63
N PHE A 319 -1.28 32.08 -4.15
CA PHE A 319 -2.23 30.98 -4.03
C PHE A 319 -2.32 30.49 -2.58
N ASP A 320 -3.52 30.23 -2.07
CA ASP A 320 -3.74 29.57 -0.78
C ASP A 320 -4.01 28.06 -1.02
N PRO A 321 -3.00 27.19 -0.85
CA PRO A 321 -3.13 25.75 -1.04
C PRO A 321 -3.87 25.06 0.10
N GLY A 322 -4.02 25.69 1.27
CA GLY A 322 -4.76 25.13 2.41
C GLY A 322 -6.23 24.83 2.08
N LYS A 323 -6.79 25.52 1.08
CA LYS A 323 -8.15 25.30 0.59
C LYS A 323 -8.33 24.03 -0.24
N LEU A 324 -7.25 23.40 -0.71
CA LEU A 324 -7.33 22.15 -1.48
C LEU A 324 -7.74 20.95 -0.62
N MET A 325 -7.46 21.02 0.68
CA MET A 325 -7.80 20.00 1.67
C MET A 325 -8.25 20.66 2.97
N ASP A 326 -9.37 21.36 2.89
CA ASP A 326 -9.95 22.08 4.02
C ASP A 326 -10.73 21.15 4.97
N SER A 327 -11.27 21.74 6.05
CA SER A 327 -12.11 21.01 7.00
C SER A 327 -13.40 20.46 6.38
N THR A 328 -13.87 21.01 5.25
CA THR A 328 -15.04 20.50 4.53
C THR A 328 -14.73 19.14 3.91
N VAL A 329 -13.57 18.98 3.29
CA VAL A 329 -13.12 17.70 2.73
C VAL A 329 -12.94 16.67 3.85
N THR A 330 -12.22 17.03 4.93
CA THR A 330 -11.96 16.08 6.02
C THR A 330 -13.24 15.65 6.75
N LYS A 331 -14.18 16.58 6.99
CA LYS A 331 -15.51 16.26 7.53
C LYS A 331 -16.30 15.34 6.62
N ARG A 332 -16.34 15.60 5.31
CA ARG A 332 -17.05 14.72 4.36
C ARG A 332 -16.51 13.29 4.38
N VAL A 333 -15.19 13.14 4.44
CA VAL A 333 -14.54 11.82 4.56
C VAL A 333 -14.92 11.17 5.89
N PHE A 334 -14.88 11.91 6.99
CA PHE A 334 -15.27 11.42 8.30
C PHE A 334 -16.74 10.97 8.33
N ASP A 335 -17.66 11.79 7.83
CA ASP A 335 -19.09 11.50 7.78
C ASP A 335 -19.38 10.28 6.89
N GLN A 336 -18.71 10.18 5.74
CA GLN A 336 -18.84 9.03 4.85
C GLN A 336 -18.32 7.76 5.53
N MET A 337 -17.18 7.82 6.21
CA MET A 337 -16.62 6.69 6.96
C MET A 337 -17.56 6.24 8.09
N GLN A 338 -18.12 7.19 8.84
CA GLN A 338 -19.07 6.93 9.92
C GLN A 338 -20.38 6.33 9.39
N LYS A 339 -20.85 6.80 8.24
CA LYS A 339 -22.01 6.22 7.55
C LYS A 339 -21.73 4.78 7.12
N ASP A 340 -20.60 4.54 6.47
CA ASP A 340 -20.21 3.20 6.03
C ASP A 340 -20.03 2.25 7.22
N ALA A 341 -19.50 2.71 8.36
CA ALA A 341 -19.37 1.90 9.57
C ALA A 341 -20.72 1.45 10.17
N LYS A 342 -21.79 2.20 9.91
CA LYS A 342 -23.16 1.87 10.36
C LYS A 342 -23.90 0.98 9.37
N GLU A 343 -23.77 1.30 8.08
CA GLU A 343 -24.53 0.67 7.00
C GLU A 343 -23.87 -0.62 6.49
N LYS A 344 -22.54 -0.72 6.60
CA LYS A 344 -21.71 -1.83 6.10
C LYS A 344 -20.89 -2.43 7.25
N ASP A 345 -20.32 -3.62 7.04
CA ASP A 345 -19.52 -4.30 8.07
C ASP A 345 -18.01 -3.95 8.00
N ILE A 346 -17.69 -2.73 7.55
CA ILE A 346 -16.30 -2.31 7.27
C ILE A 346 -15.38 -2.37 8.49
N VAL A 347 -15.93 -2.22 9.70
CA VAL A 347 -15.17 -2.35 10.96
C VAL A 347 -14.87 -3.81 11.27
N ASP A 348 -15.83 -4.71 11.02
CA ASP A 348 -15.60 -6.16 11.15
C ASP A 348 -14.55 -6.63 10.14
N ASP A 349 -14.59 -6.09 8.92
CA ASP A 349 -13.61 -6.35 7.87
C ASP A 349 -12.20 -5.88 8.30
N LEU A 350 -12.04 -4.68 8.88
CA LEU A 350 -10.75 -4.22 9.42
C LEU A 350 -10.20 -5.11 10.53
N LEU A 351 -11.06 -5.52 11.47
CA LEU A 351 -10.66 -6.40 12.57
C LEU A 351 -10.27 -7.78 12.04
N THR A 352 -10.96 -8.27 11.00
CA THR A 352 -10.61 -9.50 10.30
C THR A 352 -9.28 -9.38 9.56
N ILE A 353 -9.01 -8.25 8.88
CA ILE A 353 -7.72 -7.97 8.23
C ILE A 353 -6.57 -7.98 9.24
N ASN A 354 -6.76 -7.45 10.46
CA ASN A 354 -5.74 -7.54 11.50
C ASN A 354 -5.36 -8.99 11.83
N LEU A 355 -6.36 -9.87 11.97
CA LEU A 355 -6.12 -11.29 12.22
C LEU A 355 -5.46 -11.97 11.02
N ALA A 356 -5.87 -11.61 9.79
CA ALA A 356 -5.24 -12.10 8.58
C ALA A 356 -3.74 -11.75 8.52
N PHE A 357 -3.37 -10.50 8.84
CA PHE A 357 -1.96 -10.09 8.95
C PHE A 357 -1.20 -10.86 10.03
N GLU A 358 -1.86 -11.21 11.14
CA GLU A 358 -1.27 -12.04 12.19
C GLU A 358 -0.98 -13.46 11.69
N MET A 359 -1.93 -14.06 10.98
CA MET A 359 -1.90 -15.45 10.54
C MET A 359 -0.88 -15.73 9.44
N ILE A 360 -0.52 -14.72 8.63
CA ILE A 360 0.49 -14.86 7.56
C ILE A 360 1.94 -14.66 8.04
N GLN A 361 2.17 -14.32 9.31
CA GLN A 361 3.53 -14.12 9.81
C GLN A 361 4.46 -15.34 9.61
N PRO A 362 4.00 -16.60 9.77
CA PRO A 362 4.82 -17.77 9.43
C PRO A 362 5.35 -17.75 7.98
N LEU A 363 4.54 -17.33 7.02
CA LEU A 363 4.96 -17.21 5.60
C LEU A 363 6.07 -16.18 5.41
N LYS A 364 6.06 -15.12 6.22
CA LYS A 364 7.08 -14.07 6.21
C LYS A 364 8.38 -14.54 6.87
N THR A 365 8.29 -15.22 8.02
CA THR A 365 9.45 -15.77 8.74
C THR A 365 10.25 -16.73 7.87
N THR A 366 9.56 -17.56 7.10
CA THR A 366 10.14 -18.64 6.28
C THR A 366 10.59 -18.21 4.89
N LEU A 367 10.28 -16.98 4.48
CA LEU A 367 10.49 -16.50 3.11
C LEU A 367 11.95 -16.55 2.66
N ALA A 368 12.90 -16.34 3.57
CA ALA A 368 14.33 -16.37 3.25
C ALA A 368 14.84 -17.78 2.86
N GLN A 369 14.13 -18.83 3.29
CA GLN A 369 14.44 -20.24 3.06
C GLN A 369 13.53 -20.87 1.99
N SER A 370 12.65 -20.07 1.40
CA SER A 370 11.64 -20.50 0.46
C SER A 370 12.07 -20.27 -0.99
N ALA A 371 11.55 -21.08 -1.91
CA ALA A 371 11.63 -20.84 -3.35
C ALA A 371 10.64 -19.76 -3.84
N ARG A 372 9.72 -19.28 -2.97
CA ARG A 372 8.78 -18.20 -3.25
C ARG A 372 9.52 -16.89 -3.53
N HIS A 373 8.89 -16.03 -4.35
CA HIS A 373 9.46 -14.74 -4.69
C HIS A 373 9.69 -13.88 -3.43
N ARG A 374 10.89 -13.28 -3.30
CA ARG A 374 11.20 -12.35 -2.20
C ARG A 374 10.26 -11.14 -2.21
N LEU A 375 9.81 -10.71 -1.05
CA LEU A 375 9.04 -9.47 -0.94
C LEU A 375 9.86 -8.29 -1.43
N LEU A 376 9.23 -7.39 -2.18
CA LEU A 376 9.83 -6.09 -2.46
C LEU A 376 10.08 -5.34 -1.16
N LYS A 377 11.15 -4.55 -1.13
CA LYS A 377 11.56 -3.78 0.05
C LYS A 377 10.41 -2.98 0.68
N GLN A 378 9.53 -2.40 -0.12
CA GLN A 378 8.38 -1.63 0.32
C GLN A 378 7.26 -2.45 0.99
N LEU A 379 7.22 -3.76 0.77
CA LEU A 379 6.25 -4.70 1.34
C LEU A 379 6.85 -5.47 2.53
N THR A 380 7.88 -4.94 3.20
CA THR A 380 8.56 -5.64 4.31
C THR A 380 8.10 -5.19 5.70
N ASN A 381 7.07 -4.34 5.80
CA ASN A 381 6.52 -3.82 7.05
C ASN A 381 6.33 -4.91 8.12
N SER A 382 6.68 -4.59 9.36
CA SER A 382 6.47 -5.50 10.50
C SER A 382 4.99 -5.66 10.81
N TYR A 383 4.62 -6.77 11.47
CA TYR A 383 3.24 -6.95 11.94
C TYR A 383 2.81 -5.81 12.87
N THR A 384 3.70 -5.36 13.76
CA THR A 384 3.45 -4.20 14.63
C THR A 384 3.08 -2.94 13.84
N ALA A 385 3.77 -2.66 12.74
CA ALA A 385 3.47 -1.51 11.89
C ALA A 385 2.12 -1.64 11.18
N ASN A 386 1.80 -2.83 10.64
CA ASN A 386 0.51 -3.10 10.01
C ASN A 386 -0.64 -2.97 11.02
N GLN A 387 -0.48 -3.56 12.21
CA GLN A 387 -1.46 -3.44 13.28
C GLN A 387 -1.64 -1.99 13.73
N ASN A 388 -0.54 -1.24 13.89
CA ASN A 388 -0.62 0.19 14.26
C ASN A 388 -1.36 1.01 13.21
N THR A 389 -1.20 0.68 11.92
CA THR A 389 -1.95 1.32 10.82
C THR A 389 -3.45 1.13 10.98
N LEU A 390 -3.91 -0.10 11.28
CA LEU A 390 -5.33 -0.38 11.50
C LEU A 390 -5.87 0.33 12.75
N LYS A 391 -5.08 0.37 13.84
CA LYS A 391 -5.41 1.14 15.04
C LYS A 391 -5.50 2.63 14.73
N ALA A 392 -4.60 3.17 13.91
CA ALA A 392 -4.59 4.56 13.50
C ALA A 392 -5.84 4.91 12.69
N VAL A 393 -6.26 4.07 11.75
CA VAL A 393 -7.53 4.26 11.02
C VAL A 393 -8.73 4.26 11.98
N ILE A 394 -8.85 3.25 12.84
CA ILE A 394 -9.96 3.16 13.82
C ILE A 394 -9.97 4.38 14.75
N TYR A 395 -8.80 4.81 15.22
CA TYR A 395 -8.66 5.95 16.10
C TYR A 395 -8.98 7.28 15.41
N ALA A 396 -8.44 7.51 14.21
CA ALA A 396 -8.58 8.77 13.46
C ALA A 396 -10.05 9.05 13.13
N PHE A 397 -10.80 8.00 12.80
CA PHE A 397 -12.20 8.08 12.44
C PHE A 397 -13.17 7.74 13.57
N ASP A 398 -12.69 7.44 14.79
CA ASP A 398 -13.54 7.06 15.94
C ASP A 398 -14.52 5.91 15.59
N LEU A 399 -13.99 4.85 14.97
CA LEU A 399 -14.79 3.74 14.48
C LEU A 399 -15.22 2.80 15.61
N GLN A 400 -16.50 2.43 15.59
CA GLN A 400 -17.12 1.49 16.52
C GLN A 400 -17.71 0.32 15.75
N LYS A 401 -17.86 -0.82 16.42
CA LYS A 401 -18.59 -1.96 15.85
C LYS A 401 -20.06 -1.59 15.68
N LYS A 402 -20.77 -2.33 14.83
CA LYS A 402 -22.18 -2.08 14.48
C LYS A 402 -23.12 -2.06 15.69
N ASN A 403 -22.79 -2.81 16.74
CA ASN A 403 -23.52 -2.83 18.01
C ASN A 403 -23.16 -1.68 18.97
N GLY A 404 -22.34 -0.71 18.54
CA GLY A 404 -21.86 0.42 19.34
C GLY A 404 -20.71 0.10 20.29
N SER A 405 -20.23 -1.16 20.33
CA SER A 405 -19.06 -1.51 21.14
C SER A 405 -17.77 -0.98 20.50
N PRO A 406 -16.73 -0.64 21.30
CA PRO A 406 -15.49 -0.09 20.76
C PRO A 406 -14.73 -1.12 19.92
N ALA A 407 -14.24 -0.70 18.75
CA ALA A 407 -13.35 -1.54 17.95
C ALA A 407 -11.91 -1.56 18.52
N LEU A 408 -11.53 -0.50 19.24
CA LEU A 408 -10.21 -0.29 19.85
C LEU A 408 -10.36 0.17 21.31
N HIS A 409 -9.79 -0.59 22.24
CA HIS A 409 -9.65 -0.18 23.64
C HIS A 409 -8.31 0.52 23.83
N LEU A 410 -8.34 1.82 24.08
CA LEU A 410 -7.13 2.64 24.28
C LEU A 410 -6.56 2.47 25.68
N ASN A 411 -5.24 2.60 25.78
CA ASN A 411 -4.58 2.84 27.07
C ASN A 411 -5.04 4.20 27.61
N GLN A 412 -5.55 4.22 28.84
CA GLN A 412 -6.14 5.43 29.44
C GLN A 412 -5.09 6.48 29.81
N GLU A 413 -3.87 6.08 30.16
CA GLU A 413 -2.81 6.99 30.59
C GLU A 413 -2.06 7.59 29.41
N ILE A 414 -1.68 6.75 28.43
CA ILE A 414 -0.86 7.16 27.29
C ILE A 414 -1.47 6.57 26.01
N PRO A 415 -2.54 7.16 25.44
CA PRO A 415 -3.20 6.63 24.25
C PRO A 415 -2.36 6.76 22.97
N ILE A 416 -1.46 7.74 22.91
CA ILE A 416 -0.54 7.98 21.79
C ILE A 416 0.87 8.16 22.33
N SER A 417 1.86 7.54 21.68
CA SER A 417 3.28 7.75 21.98
C SER A 417 4.13 7.81 20.71
N ILE A 418 5.31 8.40 20.82
CA ILE A 418 6.34 8.32 19.76
C ILE A 418 7.03 6.97 19.88
N ASP A 419 7.38 6.38 18.74
CA ASP A 419 8.07 5.09 18.64
C ASP A 419 9.13 5.18 17.54
N GLU A 420 10.39 4.91 17.87
CA GLU A 420 11.50 5.01 16.92
C GLU A 420 11.44 3.95 15.80
N GLY A 421 10.74 2.83 16.05
CA GLY A 421 10.52 1.76 15.08
C GLY A 421 9.30 1.98 14.18
N LEU A 422 8.52 3.06 14.37
CA LEU A 422 7.36 3.39 13.56
C LEU A 422 7.52 4.77 12.91
N ILE A 423 7.09 4.90 11.65
CA ILE A 423 7.06 6.19 10.96
C ILE A 423 5.95 7.07 11.56
N ASP A 424 4.78 6.46 11.76
CA ASP A 424 3.60 7.08 12.35
C ASP A 424 3.68 7.01 13.89
N VAL A 425 2.90 7.84 14.56
CA VAL A 425 2.76 7.71 16.03
C VAL A 425 2.19 6.34 16.40
N ARG A 426 2.60 5.81 17.55
CA ARG A 426 2.04 4.58 18.09
C ARG A 426 0.69 4.88 18.73
N ILE A 427 -0.32 4.10 18.35
CA ILE A 427 -1.64 4.08 19.01
C ILE A 427 -1.65 2.96 20.04
N ASN A 428 -1.57 3.36 21.31
CA ASN A 428 -1.51 2.43 22.44
C ASN A 428 -2.91 1.94 22.78
N GLY A 429 -3.13 0.65 22.54
CA GLY A 429 -4.41 0.01 22.79
C GLY A 429 -4.46 -1.38 22.17
N ARG A 430 -5.58 -2.06 22.42
CA ARG A 430 -5.88 -3.40 21.92
C ARG A 430 -7.09 -3.37 21.00
N LEU A 431 -6.94 -3.93 19.81
CA LEU A 431 -8.05 -4.18 18.90
C LEU A 431 -8.93 -5.30 19.46
N THR A 432 -10.25 -5.16 19.30
CA THR A 432 -11.20 -6.22 19.62
C THR A 432 -11.22 -7.30 18.54
N ASN A 433 -11.76 -8.48 18.87
CA ASN A 433 -11.99 -9.51 17.85
C ASN A 433 -13.17 -9.12 16.95
N PRO A 434 -13.15 -9.50 15.65
CA PRO A 434 -14.33 -9.37 14.79
C PRO A 434 -15.47 -10.26 15.31
N ASP A 435 -16.70 -9.87 15.01
CA ASP A 435 -17.91 -10.65 15.29
C ASP A 435 -18.16 -11.74 14.22
N LEU A 436 -17.50 -11.61 13.05
CA LEU A 436 -17.66 -12.50 11.89
C LEU A 436 -19.13 -12.61 11.49
N ASN A 437 -19.80 -11.46 11.36
CA ASN A 437 -21.21 -11.41 10.94
C ASN A 437 -21.36 -11.72 9.45
N ASN A 438 -20.35 -11.37 8.66
CA ASN A 438 -20.23 -11.81 7.28
C ASN A 438 -19.57 -13.20 7.26
N PRO A 439 -20.26 -14.28 6.82
CA PRO A 439 -19.70 -15.63 6.80
C PRO A 439 -18.44 -15.74 5.94
N LYS A 440 -18.31 -14.90 4.91
CA LYS A 440 -17.11 -14.84 4.07
C LYS A 440 -15.85 -14.41 4.84
N ASN A 441 -15.99 -13.62 5.91
CA ASN A 441 -14.85 -13.27 6.78
C ASN A 441 -14.33 -14.51 7.53
N ALA A 442 -15.23 -15.40 7.97
CA ALA A 442 -14.85 -16.67 8.57
C ALA A 442 -14.21 -17.60 7.53
N ALA A 443 -14.76 -17.64 6.30
CA ALA A 443 -14.19 -18.40 5.19
C ALA A 443 -12.76 -17.93 4.87
N SER A 444 -12.51 -16.62 4.81
CA SER A 444 -11.18 -16.05 4.57
C SER A 444 -10.19 -16.47 5.64
N LEU A 445 -10.51 -16.30 6.92
CA LEU A 445 -9.62 -16.69 8.02
C LEU A 445 -9.34 -18.19 8.01
N LEU A 446 -10.36 -19.03 7.78
CA LEU A 446 -10.19 -20.47 7.70
C LEU A 446 -9.31 -20.87 6.51
N SER A 447 -9.49 -20.21 5.36
CA SER A 447 -8.68 -20.45 4.17
C SER A 447 -7.22 -20.09 4.38
N ILE A 448 -6.95 -18.94 5.03
CA ILE A 448 -5.58 -18.54 5.41
C ILE A 448 -4.98 -19.58 6.36
N ALA A 449 -5.74 -20.07 7.35
CA ALA A 449 -5.23 -21.08 8.29
C ALA A 449 -4.79 -22.36 7.56
N ILE A 450 -5.61 -22.84 6.61
CA ILE A 450 -5.31 -24.03 5.81
C ILE A 450 -4.08 -23.80 4.94
N LEU A 451 -4.08 -22.75 4.11
CA LEU A 451 -2.98 -22.44 3.18
C LEU A 451 -1.64 -22.27 3.91
N VAL A 452 -1.62 -21.48 5.00
CA VAL A 452 -0.40 -21.25 5.76
C VAL A 452 0.10 -22.55 6.39
N SER A 453 -0.79 -23.35 6.99
CA SER A 453 -0.40 -24.61 7.64
C SER A 453 0.16 -25.62 6.64
N GLU A 454 -0.56 -25.85 5.55
CA GLU A 454 -0.15 -26.78 4.49
C GLU A 454 1.18 -26.33 3.88
N GLN A 455 1.37 -25.03 3.62
CA GLN A 455 2.65 -24.51 3.14
C GLN A 455 3.78 -24.73 4.14
N MET A 456 3.59 -24.45 5.43
CA MET A 456 4.65 -24.65 6.44
C MET A 456 5.01 -26.13 6.59
N ILE A 457 4.02 -27.03 6.55
CA ILE A 457 4.24 -28.47 6.62
C ILE A 457 5.10 -28.93 5.43
N ILE A 458 4.76 -28.49 4.22
CA ILE A 458 5.42 -28.99 2.99
C ILE A 458 6.77 -28.31 2.77
N GLU A 459 6.80 -26.97 2.78
CA GLU A 459 7.97 -26.17 2.40
C GLU A 459 9.06 -26.19 3.48
N GLN A 460 8.68 -26.34 4.75
CA GLN A 460 9.64 -26.33 5.87
C GLN A 460 9.77 -27.71 6.50
N LEU A 461 8.67 -28.27 7.03
CA LEU A 461 8.79 -29.48 7.84
C LEU A 461 9.21 -30.71 7.04
N LEU A 462 8.55 -30.95 5.91
CA LEU A 462 8.82 -32.08 5.04
C LEU A 462 10.15 -31.93 4.31
N ARG A 463 10.46 -30.72 3.80
CA ARG A 463 11.77 -30.41 3.21
C ARG A 463 12.90 -30.77 4.18
N ASP A 464 12.82 -30.31 5.43
CA ASP A 464 13.87 -30.52 6.42
C ASP A 464 13.93 -31.96 6.91
N ALA A 465 12.79 -32.66 6.97
CA ALA A 465 12.76 -34.09 7.26
C ALA A 465 13.50 -34.92 6.20
N VAL A 466 13.46 -34.49 4.93
CA VAL A 466 14.22 -35.10 3.84
C VAL A 466 15.70 -34.70 3.90
N HIS A 467 15.98 -33.40 4.09
CA HIS A 467 17.33 -32.86 3.98
C HIS A 467 18.22 -33.17 5.19
N TYR A 468 17.68 -33.06 6.42
CA TYR A 468 18.42 -33.22 7.67
C TYR A 468 18.11 -34.53 8.42
N GLY A 469 17.06 -35.25 8.02
CA GLY A 469 16.67 -36.53 8.63
C GLY A 469 15.73 -36.40 9.84
N GLU A 470 15.42 -37.54 10.46
CA GLU A 470 14.32 -37.67 11.46
C GLU A 470 14.58 -36.99 12.80
N GLU A 471 15.84 -36.77 13.14
CA GLU A 471 16.23 -36.13 14.40
C GLU A 471 16.07 -34.61 14.35
N HIS A 472 15.87 -34.04 13.16
CA HIS A 472 15.66 -32.60 13.03
C HIS A 472 14.35 -32.17 13.72
N PRO A 473 14.31 -31.05 14.46
CA PRO A 473 13.10 -30.60 15.16
C PRO A 473 11.86 -30.50 14.27
N ASN A 474 12.05 -30.07 13.03
CA ASN A 474 10.96 -29.97 12.06
C ASN A 474 10.43 -31.35 11.62
N ALA A 475 11.30 -32.37 11.56
CA ALA A 475 10.89 -33.75 11.27
C ALA A 475 10.12 -34.36 12.45
N GLN A 476 10.57 -34.12 13.68
CA GLN A 476 9.85 -34.53 14.89
C GLN A 476 8.48 -33.85 14.99
N ALA A 477 8.40 -32.56 14.66
CA ALA A 477 7.14 -31.83 14.59
C ALA A 477 6.20 -32.39 13.51
N LEU A 478 6.73 -32.74 12.33
CA LEU A 478 5.93 -33.39 11.28
C LEU A 478 5.35 -34.72 11.76
N LYS A 479 6.15 -35.56 12.43
CA LYS A 479 5.67 -36.81 13.05
C LYS A 479 4.57 -36.54 14.09
N ALA A 480 4.73 -35.51 14.92
CA ALA A 480 3.75 -35.14 15.94
C ALA A 480 2.44 -34.61 15.35
N ILE A 481 2.50 -33.92 14.21
CA ILE A 481 1.34 -33.47 13.44
C ILE A 481 0.62 -34.67 12.82
N LEU A 482 1.34 -35.54 12.11
CA LEU A 482 0.73 -36.66 11.39
C LEU A 482 0.23 -37.75 12.35
N LYS A 483 0.93 -38.01 13.45
CA LYS A 483 0.65 -39.13 14.38
C LYS A 483 0.49 -40.46 13.61
N ASP A 484 1.31 -40.64 12.57
CA ASP A 484 1.23 -41.73 11.61
C ASP A 484 2.59 -41.97 10.96
N ASP A 485 3.36 -42.88 11.54
CA ASP A 485 4.73 -43.15 11.09
C ASP A 485 4.78 -43.71 9.66
N LYS A 486 3.77 -44.49 9.26
CA LYS A 486 3.70 -45.04 7.89
C LYS A 486 3.50 -43.92 6.88
N LEU A 487 2.57 -43.02 7.15
CA LEU A 487 2.34 -41.87 6.29
C LEU A 487 3.57 -40.94 6.26
N PHE A 488 4.17 -40.66 7.42
CA PHE A 488 5.40 -39.85 7.51
C PHE A 488 6.52 -40.41 6.63
N LEU A 489 6.81 -41.70 6.74
CA LEU A 489 7.85 -42.35 5.94
C LEU A 489 7.51 -42.30 4.45
N LYS A 490 6.24 -42.55 4.09
CA LYS A 490 5.77 -42.52 2.71
C LYS A 490 5.93 -41.13 2.09
N ILE A 491 5.42 -40.07 2.72
CA ILE A 491 5.49 -38.71 2.15
C ILE A 491 6.93 -38.19 2.10
N ARG A 492 7.78 -38.59 3.06
CA ARG A 492 9.21 -38.25 3.05
C ARG A 492 9.94 -38.93 1.90
N GLU A 493 9.67 -40.21 1.68
CA GLU A 493 10.21 -40.95 0.55
C GLU A 493 9.73 -40.35 -0.78
N GLN A 494 8.44 -40.02 -0.91
CA GLN A 494 7.94 -39.33 -2.10
C GLN A 494 8.65 -37.99 -2.31
N ALA A 495 8.77 -37.17 -1.27
CA ALA A 495 9.43 -35.87 -1.33
C ALA A 495 10.92 -35.94 -1.69
N SER A 496 11.63 -37.00 -1.31
CA SER A 496 13.06 -37.16 -1.65
C SER A 496 13.33 -37.40 -3.14
N HIS A 497 12.30 -37.78 -3.91
CA HIS A 497 12.38 -38.00 -5.35
C HIS A 497 11.91 -36.78 -6.17
N LEU A 498 11.45 -35.72 -5.50
CA LEU A 498 10.99 -34.48 -6.16
C LEU A 498 12.17 -33.55 -6.48
N PRO A 499 11.97 -32.56 -7.38
CA PRO A 499 13.00 -31.58 -7.72
C PRO A 499 13.59 -30.91 -6.47
N GLY A 500 14.89 -30.64 -6.46
CA GLY A 500 15.59 -30.12 -5.28
C GLY A 500 16.88 -29.38 -5.61
N ASN A 501 17.47 -28.78 -4.58
CA ASN A 501 18.73 -28.06 -4.61
C ASN A 501 19.63 -28.48 -3.43
N GLU A 502 20.71 -27.74 -3.18
CA GLU A 502 21.65 -28.01 -2.08
C GLU A 502 21.01 -27.95 -0.68
N SER A 503 19.84 -27.29 -0.55
CA SER A 503 19.06 -27.18 0.69
C SER A 503 17.91 -28.21 0.79
N GLY A 504 17.88 -29.20 -0.09
CA GLY A 504 16.87 -30.25 -0.12
C GLY A 504 15.82 -30.10 -1.23
N PRO A 505 14.72 -30.86 -1.17
CA PRO A 505 13.67 -30.80 -2.18
C PRO A 505 12.95 -29.44 -2.17
N THR A 506 12.64 -28.92 -3.35
CA THR A 506 11.87 -27.68 -3.52
C THR A 506 10.39 -28.04 -3.49
N LEU A 507 9.76 -27.83 -2.34
CA LEU A 507 8.38 -28.25 -2.06
C LEU A 507 7.49 -27.04 -1.78
N GLY A 508 6.21 -27.16 -2.09
CA GLY A 508 5.21 -26.12 -1.85
C GLY A 508 3.88 -26.42 -2.51
N LEU A 509 2.82 -25.74 -2.07
CA LEU A 509 1.46 -25.88 -2.61
C LEU A 509 1.34 -25.42 -4.07
N GLN A 510 2.20 -24.49 -4.49
CA GLN A 510 2.21 -23.92 -5.82
C GLN A 510 2.69 -24.89 -6.91
N PHE A 511 3.34 -26.00 -6.52
CA PHE A 511 3.95 -26.93 -7.46
C PHE A 511 3.02 -28.13 -7.73
N SER A 512 2.67 -28.33 -9.00
CA SER A 512 1.81 -29.45 -9.44
C SER A 512 2.38 -30.83 -9.06
N TYR A 513 3.71 -30.98 -9.08
CA TYR A 513 4.36 -32.23 -8.68
C TYR A 513 4.24 -32.54 -7.16
N CYS A 514 3.78 -31.59 -6.34
CA CYS A 514 3.52 -31.82 -4.91
C CYS A 514 2.06 -32.27 -4.63
N GLU A 515 1.18 -32.33 -5.63
CA GLU A 515 -0.26 -32.57 -5.44
C GLU A 515 -0.58 -33.86 -4.68
N GLU A 516 0.13 -34.96 -4.95
CA GLU A 516 -0.12 -36.24 -4.27
C GLU A 516 0.20 -36.14 -2.77
N ILE A 517 1.24 -35.41 -2.39
CA ILE A 517 1.61 -35.17 -0.99
C ILE A 517 0.54 -34.30 -0.34
N VAL A 518 0.10 -33.23 -1.02
CA VAL A 518 -0.97 -32.34 -0.53
C VAL A 518 -2.27 -33.11 -0.30
N ALA A 519 -2.69 -33.95 -1.26
CA ALA A 519 -3.90 -34.77 -1.12
C ALA A 519 -3.86 -35.66 0.14
N GLN A 520 -2.73 -36.32 0.39
CA GLN A 520 -2.53 -37.16 1.56
C GLN A 520 -2.56 -36.35 2.87
N LEU A 521 -1.95 -35.15 2.88
CA LEU A 521 -2.01 -34.25 4.04
C LEU A 521 -3.45 -33.78 4.30
N ARG A 522 -4.19 -33.42 3.26
CA ARG A 522 -5.59 -32.98 3.38
C ARG A 522 -6.51 -34.04 3.93
N GLU A 523 -6.35 -35.28 3.46
CA GLU A 523 -7.07 -36.43 3.98
C GLU A 523 -6.70 -36.68 5.46
N LYS A 524 -5.40 -36.65 5.78
CA LYS A 524 -4.94 -36.94 7.15
C LYS A 524 -5.39 -35.91 8.17
N LEU A 525 -5.27 -34.63 7.83
CA LEU A 525 -5.63 -33.51 8.71
C LEU A 525 -7.13 -33.21 8.68
N GLY A 526 -7.87 -33.82 7.75
CA GLY A 526 -9.29 -33.57 7.54
C GLY A 526 -9.60 -32.19 6.95
N THR A 527 -8.62 -31.49 6.37
CA THR A 527 -8.84 -30.13 5.82
C THR A 527 -9.80 -30.13 4.63
N LYS A 528 -10.01 -31.28 3.96
CA LYS A 528 -11.09 -31.44 2.97
C LYS A 528 -12.48 -31.08 3.52
N HIS A 529 -12.78 -31.49 4.76
CA HIS A 529 -14.04 -31.13 5.41
C HIS A 529 -14.12 -29.64 5.76
N LEU A 530 -12.97 -28.99 5.99
CA LEU A 530 -12.91 -27.55 6.22
C LEU A 530 -13.09 -26.77 4.92
N ILE A 531 -12.60 -27.28 3.79
CA ILE A 531 -12.84 -26.73 2.45
C ILE A 531 -14.33 -26.80 2.10
N GLU A 532 -15.02 -27.90 2.44
CA GLU A 532 -16.48 -28.01 2.30
C GLU A 532 -17.22 -26.93 3.12
N VAL A 533 -16.78 -26.69 4.37
CA VAL A 533 -17.33 -25.60 5.21
C VAL A 533 -17.05 -24.22 4.61
N ILE A 534 -15.87 -23.99 4.02
CA ILE A 534 -15.54 -22.75 3.32
C ILE A 534 -16.51 -22.52 2.15
N HIS A 535 -16.78 -23.56 1.35
CA HIS A 535 -17.73 -23.46 0.24
C HIS A 535 -19.14 -23.06 0.72
N GLN A 536 -19.62 -23.66 1.80
CA GLN A 536 -20.90 -23.31 2.42
C GLN A 536 -20.93 -21.85 2.91
N LEU A 537 -19.84 -21.40 3.56
CA LEU A 537 -19.70 -20.03 4.05
C LEU A 537 -19.69 -19.01 2.91
N GLU A 538 -19.06 -19.33 1.78
CA GLU A 538 -19.02 -18.45 0.60
C GLU A 538 -20.36 -18.33 -0.10
N ASN A 539 -21.12 -19.42 -0.16
CA ASN A 539 -22.44 -19.47 -0.77
C ASN A 539 -23.57 -18.97 0.16
N GLY A 540 -23.26 -18.70 1.44
CA GLY A 540 -24.25 -18.28 2.43
C GLY A 540 -25.25 -19.39 2.80
N GLU A 541 -24.83 -20.65 2.68
CA GLU A 541 -25.64 -21.81 3.02
C GLU A 541 -25.76 -21.97 4.54
N PRO A 542 -26.83 -22.62 5.05
CA PRO A 542 -26.93 -22.96 6.46
C PRO A 542 -25.74 -23.80 6.92
N ILE A 543 -24.98 -23.31 7.89
CA ILE A 543 -23.78 -23.98 8.38
C ILE A 543 -24.19 -24.94 9.50
N ASP A 544 -24.21 -26.23 9.22
CA ASP A 544 -24.19 -27.27 10.25
C ASP A 544 -22.80 -27.91 10.23
N VAL A 545 -21.97 -27.55 11.21
CA VAL A 545 -20.58 -28.01 11.27
C VAL A 545 -20.57 -29.48 11.69
N ALA A 546 -20.45 -30.36 10.69
CA ALA A 546 -20.41 -31.79 10.91
C ALA A 546 -19.31 -32.19 11.92
N PRO A 547 -19.48 -33.28 12.69
CA PRO A 547 -18.49 -33.72 13.69
C PRO A 547 -17.07 -33.88 13.13
N ASN A 548 -16.95 -34.31 11.87
CA ASN A 548 -15.65 -34.44 11.19
C ASN A 548 -14.99 -33.08 10.96
N ALA A 549 -15.76 -32.02 10.64
CA ALA A 549 -15.24 -30.67 10.50
C ALA A 549 -14.82 -30.08 11.87
N VAL A 550 -15.55 -30.38 12.95
CA VAL A 550 -15.14 -30.01 14.31
C VAL A 550 -13.82 -30.68 14.69
N ALA A 551 -13.65 -31.97 14.37
CA ALA A 551 -12.39 -32.69 14.59
C ALA A 551 -11.24 -32.09 13.76
N ALA A 552 -11.49 -31.75 12.50
CA ALA A 552 -10.50 -31.09 11.63
C ALA A 552 -10.12 -29.69 12.13
N LEU A 553 -11.07 -28.90 12.64
CA LEU A 553 -10.77 -27.60 13.28
C LEU A 553 -9.84 -27.75 14.49
N LYS A 554 -10.10 -28.76 15.31
CA LYS A 554 -9.25 -29.08 16.48
C LYS A 554 -7.85 -29.51 16.05
N GLU A 555 -7.74 -30.34 15.01
CA GLU A 555 -6.43 -30.76 14.50
C GLU A 555 -5.67 -29.59 13.90
N LEU A 556 -6.32 -28.73 13.10
CA LEU A 556 -5.71 -27.52 12.54
C LEU A 556 -5.23 -26.56 13.65
N PHE A 557 -5.99 -26.41 14.74
CA PHE A 557 -5.55 -25.62 15.90
C PHE A 557 -4.29 -26.21 16.56
N ASN A 558 -4.23 -27.54 16.71
CA ASN A 558 -3.05 -28.22 17.26
C ASN A 558 -1.83 -28.12 16.33
N VAL A 559 -2.03 -28.20 15.01
CA VAL A 559 -0.98 -27.92 14.02
C VAL A 559 -0.42 -26.52 14.23
N GLY A 560 -1.30 -25.53 14.42
CA GLY A 560 -0.91 -24.16 14.74
C GLY A 560 -0.05 -24.04 15.99
N GLU A 561 -0.41 -24.74 17.07
CA GLU A 561 0.38 -24.76 18.30
C GLU A 561 1.79 -25.34 18.08
N ILE A 562 1.88 -26.45 17.33
CA ILE A 562 3.16 -27.09 17.01
C ILE A 562 4.04 -26.16 16.17
N LEU A 563 3.49 -25.58 15.09
CA LEU A 563 4.22 -24.64 14.23
C LEU A 563 4.68 -23.40 15.00
N GLN A 564 3.92 -22.96 16.01
CA GLN A 564 4.25 -21.79 16.81
C GLN A 564 5.36 -22.05 17.85
N GLN A 565 5.61 -23.31 18.20
CA GLN A 565 6.71 -23.71 19.08
C GLN A 565 8.07 -23.78 18.37
N LEU A 566 8.08 -23.96 17.05
CA LEU A 566 9.30 -24.05 16.24
C LEU A 566 9.82 -22.66 15.87
N GLU A 567 11.07 -22.34 16.23
CA GLU A 567 11.66 -21.01 15.98
C GLU A 567 11.61 -20.59 14.50
N GLN A 568 11.77 -21.55 13.58
CA GLN A 568 11.88 -21.31 12.14
C GLN A 568 10.53 -21.03 11.46
N THR A 569 9.42 -21.50 12.02
CA THR A 569 8.06 -21.29 11.47
C THR A 569 7.22 -20.33 12.31
N SER A 570 7.65 -20.02 13.53
CA SER A 570 6.87 -19.26 14.49
C SER A 570 6.75 -17.77 14.15
N GLY A 571 5.55 -17.23 14.38
CA GLY A 571 5.28 -15.79 14.37
C GLY A 571 5.63 -15.08 15.68
N ARG A 572 6.12 -15.78 16.71
CA ARG A 572 6.32 -15.24 18.07
C ARG A 572 7.26 -14.03 18.13
N LYS A 573 8.35 -14.03 17.34
CA LYS A 573 9.27 -12.87 17.27
C LYS A 573 8.58 -11.58 16.82
N ALA A 574 7.47 -11.70 16.09
CA ALA A 574 6.64 -10.58 15.67
C ALA A 574 5.46 -10.29 16.62
N ASN A 575 5.37 -10.96 17.77
CA ASN A 575 4.19 -10.96 18.67
C ASN A 575 2.90 -11.44 17.99
N SER A 576 3.02 -12.34 17.01
CA SER A 576 1.88 -13.03 16.40
C SER A 576 1.62 -14.37 17.09
N ARG A 577 0.36 -14.80 17.17
CA ARG A 577 -0.06 -16.14 17.60
C ARG A 577 -0.08 -17.16 16.44
N GLY A 578 0.47 -16.80 15.28
CA GLY A 578 0.43 -17.61 14.07
C GLY A 578 -0.99 -17.80 13.57
N ILE A 579 -1.27 -18.95 12.94
CA ILE A 579 -2.61 -19.28 12.41
C ILE A 579 -3.69 -19.25 13.50
N ASN A 580 -3.34 -19.57 14.75
CA ASN A 580 -4.28 -19.63 15.88
C ASN A 580 -4.82 -18.24 16.26
N GLY A 581 -4.15 -17.17 15.82
CA GLY A 581 -4.59 -15.79 16.00
C GLY A 581 -6.02 -15.55 15.49
N GLY A 582 -6.32 -15.97 14.26
CA GLY A 582 -7.66 -15.87 13.68
C GLY A 582 -8.47 -17.17 13.75
N LEU A 583 -7.83 -18.35 13.70
CA LEU A 583 -8.55 -19.62 13.79
C LEU A 583 -9.32 -19.76 15.10
N SER A 584 -8.81 -19.25 16.21
CA SER A 584 -9.53 -19.25 17.50
C SER A 584 -10.87 -18.50 17.42
N VAL A 585 -10.94 -17.40 16.68
CA VAL A 585 -12.16 -16.61 16.49
C VAL A 585 -13.14 -17.35 15.57
N VAL A 586 -12.63 -18.02 14.53
CA VAL A 586 -13.45 -18.90 13.67
C VAL A 586 -14.04 -20.06 14.47
N ILE A 587 -13.24 -20.73 15.30
CA ILE A 587 -13.70 -21.82 16.17
C ILE A 587 -14.75 -21.30 17.17
N GLN A 588 -14.55 -20.12 17.75
CA GLN A 588 -15.54 -19.51 18.65
C GLN A 588 -16.89 -19.33 17.98
N LYS A 589 -16.91 -18.95 16.68
CA LYS A 589 -18.12 -18.73 15.91
C LYS A 589 -18.78 -20.03 15.44
N LEU A 590 -17.99 -20.95 14.91
CA LEU A 590 -18.47 -22.15 14.22
C LEU A 590 -18.65 -23.35 15.16
N ALA A 591 -17.81 -23.47 16.19
CA ALA A 591 -17.83 -24.58 17.15
C ALA A 591 -17.59 -24.09 18.60
N PRO A 592 -18.56 -23.38 19.22
CA PRO A 592 -18.38 -22.78 20.55
C PRO A 592 -17.98 -23.77 21.65
N SER A 593 -18.51 -25.01 21.59
CA SER A 593 -18.15 -26.07 22.54
C SER A 593 -16.67 -26.45 22.45
N LEU A 594 -16.11 -26.52 21.23
CA LEU A 594 -14.68 -26.76 21.01
C LEU A 594 -13.85 -25.56 21.49
N TYR A 595 -14.31 -24.33 21.25
CA TYR A 595 -13.63 -23.14 21.77
C TYR A 595 -13.48 -23.18 23.29
N ASN A 596 -14.56 -23.56 24.00
CA ASN A 596 -14.52 -23.68 25.46
C ASN A 596 -13.54 -24.77 25.93
N GLU A 597 -13.44 -25.89 25.21
CA GLU A 597 -12.43 -26.93 25.47
C GLU A 597 -11.00 -26.39 25.34
N LEU A 598 -10.75 -25.61 24.28
CA LEU A 598 -9.42 -25.09 23.93
C LEU A 598 -9.03 -23.82 24.70
N SER A 599 -10.00 -23.15 25.33
CA SER A 599 -9.83 -21.83 25.97
C SER A 599 -8.73 -21.80 27.05
N SER A 600 -8.53 -22.91 27.75
CA SER A 600 -7.42 -23.08 28.71
C SER A 600 -6.03 -22.90 28.08
N LYS A 601 -5.87 -23.30 26.81
CA LYS A 601 -4.63 -23.12 26.03
C LYS A 601 -4.58 -21.77 25.33
N ILE A 602 -5.73 -21.22 24.96
CA ILE A 602 -5.83 -19.90 24.30
C ILE A 602 -5.46 -18.76 25.27
N HIS A 603 -5.75 -18.92 26.57
CA HIS A 603 -5.51 -17.89 27.58
C HIS A 603 -4.15 -17.96 28.28
N SER A 604 -3.41 -19.08 28.19
CA SER A 604 -2.11 -19.23 28.86
C SER A 604 -1.00 -18.33 28.31
N ASP A 605 -1.13 -17.86 27.06
CA ASP A 605 -0.18 -16.90 26.45
C ASP A 605 -0.61 -15.43 26.63
N SER A 606 -1.71 -15.16 27.35
CA SER A 606 -2.24 -13.79 27.54
C SER A 606 -1.98 -13.17 28.93
N SER A 607 -1.31 -13.89 29.83
CA SER A 607 -0.94 -13.37 31.16
C SER A 607 0.46 -12.74 31.15
N ASN A 608 0.51 -11.41 31.31
CA ASN A 608 1.60 -10.64 31.94
C ASN A 608 3.03 -11.16 31.71
N ASN A 609 3.65 -10.82 30.58
CA ASN A 609 5.11 -10.66 30.59
C ASN A 609 5.42 -9.17 30.80
N PRO A 610 6.02 -8.79 31.95
CA PRO A 610 6.67 -7.49 32.07
C PRO A 610 7.70 -7.38 30.95
N LEU A 611 7.90 -6.18 30.40
CA LEU A 611 9.09 -5.90 29.59
C LEU A 611 10.31 -6.41 30.35
N MET A 612 10.91 -7.53 29.92
CA MET A 612 12.25 -7.86 30.36
C MET A 612 13.21 -6.87 29.69
N PRO A 613 14.18 -6.31 30.42
CA PRO A 613 15.24 -5.53 29.81
C PRO A 613 16.01 -6.44 28.86
N ILE A 614 16.26 -5.96 27.64
CA ILE A 614 17.13 -6.64 26.69
C ILE A 614 18.52 -6.71 27.31
N GLU A 615 18.93 -7.90 27.77
CA GLU A 615 20.32 -8.19 28.08
C GLU A 615 21.13 -8.08 26.79
N SER A 616 22.20 -7.29 26.85
CA SER A 616 23.17 -7.11 25.78
C SER A 616 23.91 -8.42 25.50
N SER A 617 23.43 -9.21 24.54
CA SER A 617 24.22 -10.25 23.90
C SER A 617 25.16 -9.61 22.89
N LYS A 618 26.46 -9.81 23.11
CA LYS A 618 27.56 -9.40 22.25
C LYS A 618 27.49 -10.10 20.88
N ASP A 619 27.72 -9.31 19.83
CA ASP A 619 28.13 -9.64 18.47
C ASP A 619 27.63 -10.94 17.83
N GLU A 620 26.73 -10.82 16.84
CA GLU A 620 27.05 -11.16 15.44
C GLU A 620 25.92 -10.72 14.48
N THR A 621 26.33 -10.03 13.40
CA THR A 621 25.54 -9.43 12.31
C THR A 621 24.64 -8.25 12.68
N SER A 622 25.19 -7.06 12.48
CA SER A 622 24.52 -5.77 12.52
C SER A 622 23.20 -5.79 11.75
N ILE A 623 22.08 -5.65 12.47
CA ILE A 623 20.89 -5.05 11.91
C ILE A 623 21.29 -3.62 11.53
N GLU A 624 21.56 -3.39 10.26
CA GLU A 624 21.69 -2.04 9.72
C GLU A 624 20.36 -1.33 9.99
N ALA A 625 20.34 -0.55 11.07
CA ALA A 625 19.44 0.57 11.21
C ALA A 625 19.43 1.31 9.87
N CYS A 626 18.22 1.61 9.37
CA CYS A 626 18.02 2.26 8.10
C CYS A 626 19.05 3.40 7.91
N PRO A 627 19.99 3.32 6.94
CA PRO A 627 21.06 4.31 6.78
C PRO A 627 20.55 5.69 6.34
N PHE A 628 19.23 5.89 6.28
CA PHE A 628 18.55 7.11 5.87
C PHE A 628 17.91 7.89 7.03
N LEU A 629 17.86 7.34 8.25
CA LEU A 629 17.39 8.07 9.45
C LEU A 629 18.53 8.79 10.21
N SER A 630 19.79 8.49 9.90
CA SER A 630 20.96 9.15 10.49
C SER A 630 21.25 10.54 9.90
N GLY A 631 20.53 10.95 8.86
CA GLY A 631 20.68 12.24 8.19
C GLY A 631 19.80 13.35 8.78
N ARG A 632 20.22 13.93 9.92
CA ARG A 632 19.81 15.25 10.45
C ARG A 632 18.42 15.38 11.10
N LEU A 633 18.25 14.82 12.29
CA LEU A 633 17.39 15.43 13.31
C LEU A 633 18.13 16.62 13.94
N ARG A 634 18.00 17.83 13.37
CA ARG A 634 18.28 19.05 14.15
C ARG A 634 17.24 19.11 15.26
N HIS A 635 17.69 18.89 16.49
CA HIS A 635 16.87 19.01 17.69
C HIS A 635 16.31 20.43 17.81
N GLN A 636 15.05 20.61 17.45
CA GLN A 636 14.21 21.60 18.09
C GLN A 636 13.20 20.83 18.92
N ALA A 637 13.31 20.95 20.24
CA ALA A 637 12.34 20.42 21.17
C ALA A 637 10.98 21.06 20.87
N VAL A 638 10.09 20.33 20.22
CA VAL A 638 8.69 20.72 20.06
C VAL A 638 8.04 20.55 21.43
N LYS A 639 7.80 21.67 22.12
CA LYS A 639 6.99 21.68 23.35
C LYS A 639 5.58 21.25 22.98
N ASN A 640 5.12 20.17 23.61
CA ASN A 640 3.76 19.66 23.50
C ASN A 640 2.77 20.69 24.11
N PRO A 641 1.80 21.24 23.34
CA PRO A 641 0.88 22.28 23.83
C PRO A 641 -0.20 21.75 24.80
N HIS A 642 -0.20 20.46 25.16
CA HIS A 642 -1.23 19.84 25.99
C HIS A 642 -0.75 19.24 27.33
N LEU A 643 0.43 19.59 27.84
CA LEU A 643 0.81 19.23 29.22
C LEU A 643 0.41 20.32 30.24
N PRO A 644 -0.23 19.97 31.37
CA PRO A 644 -0.35 20.87 32.52
C PRO A 644 1.05 21.24 33.03
N LYS A 645 1.30 22.55 33.19
CA LYS A 645 2.55 23.08 33.73
C LYS A 645 2.66 22.76 35.22
N GLU A 646 3.49 21.82 35.59
CA GLU A 646 4.26 21.85 36.84
C GLU A 646 5.40 20.81 36.75
N VAL A 647 6.57 21.18 37.27
CA VAL A 647 7.86 20.45 37.28
C VAL A 647 8.76 20.62 36.03
N GLU A 648 9.35 21.82 35.88
CA GLU A 648 10.65 22.00 35.20
C GLU A 648 11.72 22.25 36.30
N GLN A 649 12.66 21.31 36.52
CA GLN A 649 13.96 21.60 37.13
C GLN A 649 15.09 20.81 36.46
N HIS A 650 16.06 21.58 35.94
CA HIS A 650 17.47 21.32 35.66
C HIS A 650 17.92 20.06 34.92
N GLU A 651 18.64 20.23 33.79
CA GLU A 651 20.10 20.01 33.76
C GLU A 651 20.77 20.46 32.43
N GLU A 652 22.09 20.61 32.53
CA GLU A 652 22.98 21.52 31.79
C GLU A 652 23.53 21.00 30.44
N LYS A 653 23.91 21.96 29.59
CA LYS A 653 24.64 21.75 28.32
C LYS A 653 26.05 21.21 28.55
N LYS A 654 26.47 20.24 27.71
CA LYS A 654 27.90 20.03 27.38
C LYS A 654 28.10 19.90 25.87
N GLU A 655 28.94 20.76 25.31
CA GLU A 655 29.52 20.66 23.98
C GLU A 655 30.43 19.42 23.87
N LYS A 656 30.38 18.72 22.73
CA LYS A 656 31.54 17.98 22.20
C LYS A 656 31.61 18.06 20.68
N THR A 657 32.86 18.08 20.25
CA THR A 657 33.50 18.43 18.99
C THR A 657 33.26 17.48 17.82
N ALA A 658 33.39 18.03 16.61
CA ALA A 658 33.30 17.36 15.32
C ALA A 658 34.57 16.56 14.97
N GLU A 659 34.40 15.39 14.35
CA GLU A 659 35.42 14.76 13.48
C GLU A 659 34.77 14.19 12.21
N SER A 660 35.48 14.38 11.09
CA SER A 660 35.07 14.07 9.72
C SER A 660 35.59 12.71 9.29
N TRP A 661 34.83 11.96 8.50
CA TRP A 661 35.30 10.74 7.82
C TRP A 661 35.07 10.87 6.30
N CYS A 662 36.05 11.48 5.63
CA CYS A 662 36.29 11.36 4.20
C CYS A 662 37.44 10.38 3.98
N GLY A 663 37.18 9.28 3.29
CA GLY A 663 38.23 8.40 2.75
C GLY A 663 37.80 6.95 2.72
N PHE A 664 37.19 6.50 1.61
CA PHE A 664 37.28 5.06 1.30
C PHE A 664 37.26 4.63 -0.17
N PHE A 665 37.00 5.47 -1.19
CA PHE A 665 37.14 4.98 -2.57
C PHE A 665 37.77 5.99 -3.53
N THR A 666 39.09 5.88 -3.68
CA THR A 666 39.79 6.22 -4.92
C THR A 666 40.51 5.00 -5.48
N LYS A 667 40.06 4.60 -6.67
CA LYS A 667 40.77 3.91 -7.77
C LYS A 667 41.34 2.51 -7.53
N ILE A 668 40.91 1.56 -8.36
CA ILE A 668 41.72 1.05 -9.49
C ILE A 668 40.77 0.62 -10.63
N VAL A 669 41.07 1.12 -11.83
CA VAL A 669 40.60 0.67 -13.13
C VAL A 669 41.75 -0.11 -13.76
N VAL A 670 41.53 -1.33 -14.27
CA VAL A 670 42.14 -1.82 -15.53
C VAL A 670 41.19 -2.81 -16.22
N THR A 671 41.03 -2.54 -17.51
CA THR A 671 40.34 -3.20 -18.62
C THR A 671 40.82 -4.60 -19.03
N THR A 672 39.90 -5.43 -19.53
CA THR A 672 39.96 -6.31 -20.74
C THR A 672 38.54 -6.89 -20.89
N GLY A 673 37.80 -6.91 -22.00
CA GLY A 673 38.08 -6.63 -23.40
C GLY A 673 37.97 -7.91 -24.25
N VAL A 674 36.76 -8.42 -24.55
CA VAL A 674 36.46 -9.18 -25.79
C VAL A 674 34.97 -9.05 -26.14
N ALA A 675 34.71 -8.48 -27.31
CA ALA A 675 33.42 -8.48 -27.98
C ALA A 675 33.17 -9.83 -28.68
N ALA A 676 31.97 -10.37 -28.54
CA ALA A 676 31.46 -11.41 -29.43
C ALA A 676 30.13 -10.93 -30.01
N ALA A 677 30.22 -10.33 -31.19
CA ALA A 677 29.11 -10.24 -32.11
C ALA A 677 28.72 -11.67 -32.54
N SER A 678 27.46 -12.03 -32.40
CA SER A 678 26.88 -13.19 -33.08
C SER A 678 25.68 -12.73 -33.88
N ILE A 679 25.94 -12.73 -35.18
CA ILE A 679 25.04 -12.61 -36.30
C ILE A 679 23.94 -13.67 -36.17
N TYR A 680 22.67 -13.26 -36.34
CA TYR A 680 21.65 -14.16 -36.88
C TYR A 680 20.83 -13.40 -37.92
N LEU A 681 21.23 -13.58 -39.17
CA LEU A 681 20.53 -13.21 -40.39
C LEU A 681 20.36 -14.53 -41.17
N GLY A 682 19.12 -14.85 -41.51
CA GLY A 682 18.74 -15.93 -42.44
C GLY A 682 17.29 -16.36 -42.16
N SER A 683 16.26 -15.81 -42.83
CA SER A 683 15.77 -16.14 -44.20
C SER A 683 15.32 -17.61 -44.30
N GLN A 684 14.19 -18.02 -44.87
CA GLN A 684 13.01 -17.47 -45.57
C GLN A 684 12.11 -18.71 -45.89
N ILE A 685 10.99 -18.52 -46.62
CA ILE A 685 10.18 -19.52 -47.38
C ILE A 685 8.97 -20.04 -46.54
N ILE A 686 7.68 -19.77 -46.82
CA ILE A 686 6.90 -19.29 -48.00
C ILE A 686 5.92 -18.19 -47.54
#